data_AF-A0A2P4ULB8-F1
#
_entry.id   AF-A0A2P4ULB8-F1
#
_cell.length_a   1.000
_cell.length_b   1.000
_cell.length_c   1.000
_cell.angle_alpha   90.00
_cell.angle_beta   90.00
_cell.angle_gamma   90.00
#
_symmetry.space_group_name_H-M   'P 1'
#
loop_
_entity.id
_entity.type
_entity.pdbx_description
1 polymer ?
#
loop_
_entity_poly.entity_id
_entity_poly.type
_entity_poly.pdbx_seq_one_letter_code
_entity_poly.pdbx_strand_id
1 'polypeptide(L)'
;MSSPPMTKKRRRPLAVLAALALAASGLAAPHAAAAPTPKLAPGYDFSREKGGPGTHGPLSKNFSTNTIKVKFRTERQVRLRSGRFSASASSDTAQIRKILADYPGATIRPLSSRPEKAISDERARLEKRSGRALPDLNSWFVITVPKGIETLLSRLNALPSVELARAASKSTPADETFRPAQLYRNAVGAAAGTGLDVDAINSVPGGKGDDVTVADAEGVQSLLVAYRFGAVAAGTAHSVLVDQDGFVWATGSNDNGQLGDGTKTNSKIVRKVAGLSDVKAVAAAGDYTVALTNSGTVWAWGDNANGQLGNGTTTDSPTPVQVTGLLNATAISAGPDGHVLAVLSSGQVKAWGANGSGQLGDGTTTQRTSPVTVAGLSGVATGFGAVGAGNGHSLAVLADGRVQAWGGNASGQLGDGTTTGHLAPANVTGISDAKQVAAGGAHSLALTSAGAVRAWGANQLGQLGDGTTTSRLTPVNISLSEKATSVAAGSTNSAATTYDAVTGDGTGNIWVWGDNSYGQVGNGTTTNAATPAQVSGIGAVFSVALGARHSVADSYFGFTVWGSNSVGQFGTGDTTSHLDPKLAELALSSWNTCHEEFTNRPAIAGPPVIVPPVAGNTCAGTSSQVEHGTAVASIIGARADNNAGIAGIAPNTHLQLTLESHLSESIAALHPGDVLLYETHAGGTLNGLYPKELEPDTYALTQIAVANGITVVEVAGNGGKNLDDPADFDAHTIMGRPDSGAIMVGAGAPPSPSGTNCLGANPPVERSAINLSWWGSNYGSRVDVQAYGSCVAAAGTLTYRDLTSNVNDPNKVYRSMFNGTSSASAIMAGAVATVQGVAKKYGGPLEPAQVRQILKQTGTPQAPGDTRHIGPQPNLRAVVSYLRGGLAVGSSHAISVRNDGSVWAWGLNSSGQLGNGTTVNSTSGVQVSGLSGVVRAPGAVAAGQNHSLAVRADGTVWAWGANGSGQLGNGSTANSSVPVQVSGLTGVKAVAAGLSFSLALKSDGTVWAWGANASGQLGNGSTTGSSTPVQVSGISDTAVIGAGSSHGLAVRADGTVKAWGANSNGQLGNGSNTNSSTPVSVSGLSGVSTWAGSLAGGFAHSVALLADGTVRAWGLNNYGQLGNGSTTSSNIPVTVSGLTGVATVGAGGWHSVASGTSGVSKAWGMNTSGQLGDGSTTSSSTPVVVSDWGPLAGVAAGGSSTTGTTPAGTVFAWGLNSSGQLGDGTTTNRSTPVFVNDLP
;
A
#
# COMPACT_ATOMS: atom_id res chain seq x y z
N MET A 1 27.27 -4.50 52.56
CA MET A 1 27.18 -3.82 53.87
C MET A 1 27.08 -2.31 53.65
N SER A 2 26.55 -1.56 54.62
CA SER A 2 26.81 -0.12 54.91
C SER A 2 27.02 0.91 53.77
N SER A 3 26.09 1.87 53.66
CA SER A 3 26.26 3.23 53.13
C SER A 3 26.94 4.18 54.17
N PRO A 4 27.08 5.52 53.97
CA PRO A 4 27.09 6.35 52.74
C PRO A 4 28.43 7.16 52.52
N PRO A 5 28.67 8.45 52.89
CA PRO A 5 28.10 9.73 52.41
C PRO A 5 29.12 10.87 51.97
N MET A 6 28.58 11.96 51.37
CA MET A 6 29.14 13.36 51.34
C MET A 6 30.35 13.68 50.38
N THR A 7 30.64 14.93 49.95
CA THR A 7 30.32 16.29 50.51
C THR A 7 30.25 17.48 49.50
N LYS A 8 29.19 18.31 49.58
CA LYS A 8 29.11 19.81 49.68
C LYS A 8 29.89 20.83 48.78
N LYS A 9 29.09 21.72 48.15
CA LYS A 9 29.06 23.23 48.21
C LYS A 9 29.99 24.18 47.38
N ARG A 10 29.32 25.06 46.60
CA ARG A 10 29.49 26.55 46.43
C ARG A 10 30.77 27.06 45.70
N ARG A 11 30.89 28.29 45.16
CA ARG A 11 30.09 29.56 45.19
C ARG A 11 30.34 30.43 43.92
N ARG A 12 29.52 31.47 43.65
CA ARG A 12 29.70 32.52 42.60
C ARG A 12 30.41 33.79 43.13
N PRO A 13 30.98 34.63 42.25
CA PRO A 13 30.57 36.06 42.03
C PRO A 13 29.93 36.27 40.63
N LEU A 14 29.06 37.26 40.30
CA LEU A 14 29.12 38.75 40.25
C LEU A 14 30.05 39.30 39.12
N ALA A 15 29.78 40.42 38.42
CA ALA A 15 28.91 41.59 38.68
C ALA A 15 28.41 42.29 37.35
N VAL A 16 27.22 42.94 37.25
CA VAL A 16 26.94 44.43 37.36
C VAL A 16 27.34 45.24 36.09
N LEU A 17 26.58 46.20 35.48
CA LEU A 17 25.20 46.77 35.50
C LEU A 17 25.02 47.55 34.13
N ALA A 18 23.99 48.32 33.72
CA ALA A 18 22.67 48.82 34.16
C ALA A 18 21.79 49.02 32.87
N ALA A 19 20.69 49.80 32.71
CA ALA A 19 19.82 50.69 33.51
C ALA A 19 18.39 50.67 32.87
N LEU A 20 17.27 50.80 33.59
CA LEU A 20 16.46 52.01 33.95
C LEU A 20 16.01 52.91 32.78
N ALA A 21 14.78 53.43 32.74
CA ALA A 21 13.65 53.49 33.71
C ALA A 21 12.29 53.43 32.94
N LEU A 22 11.06 53.33 33.49
CA LEU A 22 10.40 53.13 34.82
C LEU A 22 9.00 52.48 34.49
N ALA A 23 7.97 52.20 35.30
CA ALA A 23 7.60 52.34 36.73
C ALA A 23 6.59 51.19 37.08
N ALA A 24 6.43 50.70 38.32
CA ALA A 24 5.66 51.20 39.48
C ALA A 24 4.11 51.26 39.30
N SER A 25 3.27 50.76 40.24
CA SER A 25 3.49 49.91 41.43
C SER A 25 2.15 49.45 42.06
N GLY A 26 2.07 48.24 42.64
CA GLY A 26 0.89 47.79 43.41
C GLY A 26 1.08 46.44 44.11
N LEU A 27 1.12 46.42 45.45
CA LEU A 27 1.43 45.27 46.30
C LEU A 27 0.23 44.32 46.55
N ALA A 28 0.45 43.00 46.56
CA ALA A 28 -0.04 42.06 47.60
C ALA A 28 0.40 40.60 47.35
N ALA A 29 0.53 39.83 48.44
CA ALA A 29 0.63 38.35 48.52
C ALA A 29 0.07 37.94 49.91
N PRO A 30 -0.50 36.73 50.15
CA PRO A 30 0.15 35.44 49.88
C PRO A 30 -0.77 34.21 49.59
N HIS A 31 -0.14 33.02 49.55
CA HIS A 31 -0.70 31.65 49.72
C HIS A 31 -1.56 30.98 48.61
N ALA A 32 -0.84 30.22 47.78
CA ALA A 32 -1.05 28.78 47.48
C ALA A 32 -2.42 28.25 46.97
N ALA A 33 -2.42 27.85 45.69
CA ALA A 33 -3.16 26.69 45.19
C ALA A 33 -2.22 25.87 44.26
N ALA A 34 -2.45 24.56 44.14
CA ALA A 34 -1.55 23.67 43.39
C ALA A 34 -1.69 23.83 41.87
N ALA A 35 -0.58 23.70 41.13
CA ALA A 35 -0.61 23.65 39.67
C ALA A 35 -1.38 22.40 39.18
N PRO A 36 -2.29 22.52 38.20
CA PRO A 36 -3.09 21.40 37.73
C PRO A 36 -2.24 20.38 36.97
N THR A 37 -2.48 19.09 37.25
CA THR A 37 -1.91 17.98 36.47
C THR A 37 -2.33 18.06 35.00
N PRO A 38 -1.46 17.67 34.03
CA PRO A 38 -1.82 17.67 32.61
C PRO A 38 -3.09 16.86 32.34
N LYS A 39 -4.10 17.47 31.72
CA LYS A 39 -5.28 16.74 31.24
C LYS A 39 -4.91 15.96 29.98
N LEU A 40 -5.25 14.67 29.96
CA LEU A 40 -5.36 13.89 28.72
C LEU A 40 -6.38 14.57 27.80
N ALA A 41 -6.08 14.66 26.50
CA ALA A 41 -7.01 15.18 25.51
C ALA A 41 -8.22 14.23 25.37
N PRO A 42 -9.46 14.68 25.63
CA PRO A 42 -10.64 13.84 25.43
C PRO A 42 -11.02 13.79 23.95
N GLY A 43 -11.46 12.62 23.47
CA GLY A 43 -12.02 12.50 22.13
C GLY A 43 -13.33 13.28 22.01
N TYR A 44 -13.32 14.34 21.20
CA TYR A 44 -14.38 15.31 20.86
C TYR A 44 -15.32 15.76 22.01
N ASP A 45 -15.10 16.99 22.45
CA ASP A 45 -15.74 17.67 23.59
C ASP A 45 -16.66 18.80 23.09
N PHE A 46 -17.96 18.69 23.35
CA PHE A 46 -18.99 19.66 22.96
C PHE A 46 -18.97 20.98 23.78
N SER A 47 -18.04 21.14 24.74
CA SER A 47 -17.94 22.35 25.58
C SER A 47 -17.10 23.49 25.00
N ARG A 48 -16.51 23.33 23.80
CA ARG A 48 -15.52 24.27 23.25
C ARG A 48 -16.04 25.34 22.28
N GLU A 49 -17.33 25.39 21.99
CA GLU A 49 -17.92 26.51 21.24
C GLU A 49 -18.76 27.43 22.13
N LYS A 50 -18.31 28.70 22.23
CA LYS A 50 -19.08 29.89 22.63
C LYS A 50 -19.68 29.91 24.06
N GLY A 51 -18.79 29.90 25.05
CA GLY A 51 -18.80 30.92 26.11
C GLY A 51 -20.05 31.08 26.99
N GLY A 52 -20.31 30.12 27.88
CA GLY A 52 -21.23 30.27 29.01
C GLY A 52 -21.97 28.97 29.36
N PRO A 53 -22.41 28.78 30.62
CA PRO A 53 -23.20 27.62 31.00
C PRO A 53 -24.68 27.81 30.59
N GLY A 54 -25.20 26.98 29.68
CA GLY A 54 -26.64 26.89 29.46
C GLY A 54 -27.13 26.22 28.17
N THR A 55 -26.45 26.41 27.04
CA THR A 55 -26.98 26.02 25.72
C THR A 55 -25.95 25.30 24.85
N HIS A 56 -26.13 23.99 24.66
CA HIS A 56 -25.50 23.23 23.57
C HIS A 56 -26.53 22.98 22.46
N GLY A 57 -26.07 22.90 21.20
CA GLY A 57 -26.94 22.59 20.06
C GLY A 57 -27.38 21.12 19.99
N PRO A 58 -28.26 20.77 19.02
CA PRO A 58 -28.70 19.39 18.79
C PRO A 58 -27.55 18.49 18.34
N LEU A 59 -27.73 17.18 18.51
CA LEU A 59 -26.77 16.16 18.09
C LEU A 59 -26.75 16.04 16.55
N SER A 60 -25.55 16.01 15.96
CA SER A 60 -25.43 15.76 14.53
C SER A 60 -25.77 14.31 14.17
N LYS A 61 -26.20 14.07 12.92
CA LYS A 61 -26.74 12.78 12.41
C LYS A 61 -25.89 11.54 12.68
N ASN A 62 -24.59 11.70 12.96
CA ASN A 62 -23.61 10.63 13.11
C ASN A 62 -23.44 10.16 14.57
N PHE A 63 -24.20 10.73 15.51
CA PHE A 63 -24.22 10.33 16.92
C PHE A 63 -25.51 9.61 17.30
N SER A 64 -25.45 8.82 18.38
CA SER A 64 -26.57 8.06 18.89
C SER A 64 -27.67 8.96 19.45
N THR A 65 -28.87 8.83 18.88
CA THR A 65 -30.10 9.48 19.36
C THR A 65 -30.70 8.80 20.61
N ASN A 66 -30.06 7.76 21.14
CA ASN A 66 -30.55 6.98 22.29
C ASN A 66 -29.52 6.74 23.41
N THR A 67 -28.22 7.02 23.22
CA THR A 67 -27.16 6.63 24.17
C THR A 67 -26.06 7.70 24.36
N ILE A 68 -25.81 8.07 25.62
CA ILE A 68 -24.73 8.97 26.06
C ILE A 68 -23.80 8.27 27.05
N LYS A 69 -22.51 8.59 27.00
CA LYS A 69 -21.51 8.26 28.03
C LYS A 69 -21.33 9.47 28.94
N VAL A 70 -21.51 9.31 30.24
CA VAL A 70 -21.35 10.38 31.24
C VAL A 70 -20.28 10.04 32.26
N LYS A 71 -19.56 11.05 32.74
CA LYS A 71 -18.65 10.97 33.87
C LYS A 71 -19.21 11.77 35.03
N PHE A 72 -19.43 11.11 36.17
CA PHE A 72 -19.68 11.81 37.42
C PHE A 72 -18.38 12.28 38.05
N ARG A 73 -18.46 13.42 38.74
CA ARG A 73 -17.36 14.06 39.45
C ARG A 73 -16.85 13.21 40.60
N THR A 74 -15.60 12.77 40.47
CA THR A 74 -14.91 11.95 41.48
C THR A 74 -14.87 12.61 42.85
N GLU A 75 -14.71 13.94 42.90
CA GLU A 75 -14.69 14.75 44.12
C GLU A 75 -16.03 14.81 44.85
N ARG A 76 -17.15 14.53 44.14
CA ARG A 76 -18.51 14.41 44.73
C ARG A 76 -18.82 12.99 45.24
N GLN A 77 -17.89 12.04 45.06
CA GLN A 77 -18.02 10.63 45.44
C GLN A 77 -19.30 9.95 44.91
N VAL A 78 -19.85 10.42 43.78
CA VAL A 78 -21.04 9.85 43.16
C VAL A 78 -20.69 8.49 42.56
N ARG A 79 -21.33 7.43 43.07
CA ARG A 79 -21.23 6.05 42.59
C ARG A 79 -22.62 5.47 42.38
N LEU A 80 -22.72 4.48 41.50
CA LEU A 80 -23.92 3.66 41.29
C LEU A 80 -23.59 2.23 41.71
N ARG A 81 -24.24 1.72 42.75
CA ARG A 81 -24.05 0.35 43.27
C ARG A 81 -25.39 -0.36 43.35
N SER A 82 -25.48 -1.54 42.73
CA SER A 82 -26.72 -2.35 42.66
C SER A 82 -27.95 -1.54 42.24
N GLY A 83 -27.80 -0.70 41.20
CA GLY A 83 -28.86 0.18 40.68
C GLY A 83 -29.19 1.41 41.53
N ARG A 84 -28.51 1.63 42.68
CA ARG A 84 -28.76 2.76 43.59
C ARG A 84 -27.59 3.76 43.60
N PHE A 85 -27.91 5.04 43.49
CA PHE A 85 -26.93 6.13 43.60
C PHE A 85 -26.57 6.44 45.06
N SER A 86 -25.27 6.50 45.36
CA SER A 86 -24.69 7.04 46.59
C SER A 86 -23.71 8.17 46.26
N ALA A 87 -23.65 9.22 47.08
CA ALA A 87 -22.70 10.33 46.96
C ALA A 87 -22.44 10.95 48.34
N SER A 88 -21.46 11.85 48.46
CA SER A 88 -21.22 12.60 49.71
C SER A 88 -22.32 13.63 50.00
N ALA A 89 -23.01 14.12 48.97
CA ALA A 89 -24.17 15.00 49.09
C ALA A 89 -25.45 14.28 48.65
N SER A 90 -26.46 14.21 49.53
CA SER A 90 -27.75 13.57 49.24
C SER A 90 -28.51 14.27 48.11
N SER A 91 -28.42 15.61 48.05
CA SER A 91 -28.95 16.48 46.99
C SER A 91 -28.58 16.00 45.59
N ASP A 92 -27.31 15.70 45.36
CA ASP A 92 -26.76 15.38 44.05
C ASP A 92 -27.36 14.06 43.54
N THR A 93 -27.51 13.06 44.43
CA THR A 93 -28.19 11.80 44.10
C THR A 93 -29.69 11.97 43.86
N ALA A 94 -30.34 12.90 44.56
CA ALA A 94 -31.76 13.18 44.39
C ALA A 94 -32.04 13.91 43.06
N GLN A 95 -31.18 14.85 42.67
CA GLN A 95 -31.26 15.54 41.38
C GLN A 95 -31.05 14.59 40.20
N ILE A 96 -30.02 13.73 40.24
CA ILE A 96 -29.79 12.72 39.20
C ILE A 96 -30.98 11.75 39.09
N ARG A 97 -31.49 11.24 40.23
CA ARG A 97 -32.68 10.36 40.22
C ARG A 97 -33.91 11.06 39.65
N LYS A 98 -34.16 12.33 40.00
CA LYS A 98 -35.31 13.09 39.48
C LYS A 98 -35.20 13.29 37.97
N ILE A 99 -34.03 13.70 37.47
CA ILE A 99 -33.81 13.89 36.03
C ILE A 99 -34.00 12.58 35.24
N LEU A 100 -33.51 11.45 35.74
CA LEU A 100 -33.69 10.15 35.07
C LEU A 100 -35.13 9.62 35.14
N ALA A 101 -35.87 9.90 36.21
CA ALA A 101 -37.26 9.48 36.35
C ALA A 101 -38.20 10.12 35.30
N ASP A 102 -37.85 11.30 34.79
CA ASP A 102 -38.62 11.99 33.75
C ASP A 102 -38.47 11.35 32.35
N TYR A 103 -37.64 10.30 32.19
CA TYR A 103 -37.44 9.57 30.93
C TYR A 103 -37.76 8.07 31.11
N PRO A 104 -39.03 7.65 30.93
CA PRO A 104 -39.42 6.25 31.04
C PRO A 104 -38.58 5.33 30.15
N GLY A 105 -38.10 4.22 30.71
CA GLY A 105 -37.17 3.29 30.04
C GLY A 105 -35.71 3.73 30.04
N ALA A 106 -35.34 4.83 30.71
CA ALA A 106 -33.94 5.20 30.92
C ALA A 106 -33.20 4.15 31.76
N THR A 107 -32.07 3.67 31.24
CA THR A 107 -31.16 2.76 31.95
C THR A 107 -29.80 3.41 32.15
N ILE A 108 -29.13 3.11 33.26
CA ILE A 108 -27.75 3.55 33.52
C ILE A 108 -26.91 2.36 34.00
N ARG A 109 -25.72 2.21 33.41
CA ARG A 109 -24.73 1.16 33.76
C ARG A 109 -23.30 1.71 33.81
N PRO A 110 -22.37 1.12 34.57
CA PRO A 110 -20.95 1.48 34.49
C PRO A 110 -20.40 1.32 33.07
N LEU A 111 -19.37 2.10 32.71
CA LEU A 111 -18.72 2.01 31.39
C LEU A 111 -17.87 0.73 31.24
N SER A 112 -17.40 0.15 32.35
CA SER A 112 -16.67 -1.12 32.36
C SER A 112 -17.49 -2.23 33.03
N SER A 113 -17.37 -3.45 32.50
CA SER A 113 -17.94 -4.67 33.08
C SER A 113 -17.08 -5.27 34.21
N ARG A 114 -15.85 -4.77 34.42
CA ARG A 114 -14.95 -5.27 35.48
C ARG A 114 -15.39 -4.78 36.87
N PRO A 115 -15.17 -5.57 37.94
CA PRO A 115 -15.48 -5.14 39.31
C PRO A 115 -14.76 -3.83 39.70
N GLU A 116 -15.46 -2.92 40.37
CA GLU A 116 -14.98 -1.59 40.77
C GLU A 116 -13.61 -1.65 41.48
N LYS A 117 -13.44 -2.64 42.38
CA LYS A 117 -12.18 -2.88 43.10
C LYS A 117 -11.03 -3.26 42.16
N ALA A 118 -11.26 -4.15 41.19
CA ALA A 118 -10.23 -4.62 40.27
C ALA A 118 -9.76 -3.52 39.29
N ILE A 119 -10.60 -2.52 39.02
CA ILE A 119 -10.23 -1.30 38.28
C ILE A 119 -9.36 -0.39 39.17
N SER A 120 -9.74 -0.19 40.43
CA SER A 120 -8.97 0.62 41.40
C SER A 120 -7.61 -0.01 41.75
N ASP A 121 -7.55 -1.32 41.94
CA ASP A 121 -6.32 -2.06 42.26
C ASP A 121 -5.31 -1.95 41.11
N GLU A 122 -5.75 -2.18 39.87
CA GLU A 122 -4.89 -2.09 38.69
C GLU A 122 -4.47 -0.64 38.41
N ARG A 123 -5.38 0.33 38.59
CA ARG A 123 -5.04 1.75 38.55
C ARG A 123 -3.93 2.07 39.54
N ALA A 124 -4.07 1.69 40.81
CA ALA A 124 -3.06 1.95 41.85
C ALA A 124 -1.72 1.26 41.53
N ARG A 125 -1.75 0.05 40.95
CA ARG A 125 -0.54 -0.66 40.48
C ARG A 125 0.18 0.12 39.36
N LEU A 126 -0.57 0.65 38.39
CA LEU A 126 -0.03 1.40 37.26
C LEU A 126 0.40 2.83 37.65
N GLU A 127 -0.32 3.52 38.54
CA GLU A 127 0.11 4.81 39.11
C GLU A 127 1.43 4.66 39.87
N LYS A 128 1.53 3.63 40.73
CA LYS A 128 2.77 3.30 41.47
C LYS A 128 3.94 2.92 40.56
N ARG A 129 3.67 2.29 39.40
CA ARG A 129 4.69 1.90 38.40
C ARG A 129 5.12 3.05 37.48
N SER A 130 4.25 4.03 37.23
CA SER A 130 4.49 5.13 36.28
C SER A 130 4.84 6.47 36.93
N GLY A 131 4.60 6.63 38.23
CA GLY A 131 4.80 7.89 38.95
C GLY A 131 3.82 9.00 38.54
N ARG A 132 2.72 8.65 37.86
CA ARG A 132 1.70 9.57 37.35
C ARG A 132 0.32 9.14 37.84
N ALA A 133 -0.55 10.11 38.13
CA ALA A 133 -1.97 9.84 38.38
C ALA A 133 -2.67 9.44 37.07
N LEU A 134 -3.60 8.48 37.15
CA LEU A 134 -4.38 7.95 36.04
C LEU A 134 -5.87 8.29 36.20
N PRO A 135 -6.69 8.23 35.12
CA PRO A 135 -8.11 8.51 35.21
C PRO A 135 -8.87 7.51 36.11
N ASP A 136 -9.86 7.99 36.86
CA ASP A 136 -10.82 7.09 37.50
C ASP A 136 -11.83 6.57 36.46
N LEU A 137 -11.68 5.31 36.06
CA LEU A 137 -12.63 4.63 35.18
C LEU A 137 -13.93 4.25 35.91
N ASN A 138 -13.93 4.18 37.24
CA ASN A 138 -15.11 3.85 38.05
C ASN A 138 -16.10 5.01 38.20
N SER A 139 -15.82 6.20 37.64
CA SER A 139 -16.76 7.33 37.62
C SER A 139 -17.45 7.54 36.26
N TRP A 140 -17.18 6.66 35.28
CA TRP A 140 -17.81 6.67 33.96
C TRP A 140 -18.98 5.68 33.86
N PHE A 141 -20.06 6.14 33.24
CA PHE A 141 -21.31 5.43 33.07
C PHE A 141 -21.85 5.62 31.64
N VAL A 142 -22.71 4.69 31.20
CA VAL A 142 -23.50 4.79 29.97
C VAL A 142 -24.96 4.94 30.37
N ILE A 143 -25.64 5.94 29.81
CA ILE A 143 -27.09 6.14 29.94
C ILE A 143 -27.71 5.90 28.57
N THR A 144 -28.73 5.06 28.52
CA THR A 144 -29.51 4.78 27.30
C THR A 144 -30.99 5.07 27.57
N VAL A 145 -31.65 5.80 26.67
CA VAL A 145 -33.08 6.17 26.75
C VAL A 145 -33.81 5.89 25.43
N PRO A 146 -35.11 5.58 25.43
CA PRO A 146 -35.84 5.31 24.19
C PRO A 146 -35.95 6.53 23.24
N LYS A 147 -36.17 7.73 23.79
CA LYS A 147 -36.28 9.02 23.08
C LYS A 147 -35.86 10.18 23.99
N GLY A 148 -35.58 11.35 23.41
CA GLY A 148 -35.34 12.59 24.18
C GLY A 148 -33.92 12.78 24.73
N ILE A 149 -32.91 12.13 24.13
CA ILE A 149 -31.52 12.13 24.61
C ILE A 149 -30.92 13.54 24.74
N GLU A 150 -31.28 14.48 23.86
CA GLU A 150 -30.73 15.85 23.84
C GLU A 150 -31.20 16.67 25.04
N THR A 151 -32.50 16.56 25.38
CA THR A 151 -33.07 17.21 26.57
C THR A 151 -32.49 16.61 27.85
N LEU A 152 -32.27 15.29 27.88
CA LEU A 152 -31.59 14.63 29.00
C LEU A 152 -30.14 15.09 29.14
N LEU A 153 -29.39 15.13 28.03
CA LEU A 153 -27.99 15.59 27.98
C LEU A 153 -27.85 17.02 28.50
N SER A 154 -28.71 17.93 28.06
CA SER A 154 -28.78 19.31 28.56
C SER A 154 -29.02 19.36 30.08
N ARG A 155 -30.02 18.61 30.58
CA ARG A 155 -30.36 18.56 32.02
C ARG A 155 -29.28 17.92 32.88
N LEU A 156 -28.53 16.94 32.37
CA LEU A 156 -27.39 16.33 33.06
C LEU A 156 -26.16 17.26 33.08
N ASN A 157 -25.88 17.97 31.99
CA ASN A 157 -24.78 18.95 31.93
C ASN A 157 -25.00 20.14 32.89
N ALA A 158 -26.25 20.46 33.21
CA ALA A 158 -26.60 21.47 34.22
C ALA A 158 -26.30 21.04 35.68
N LEU A 159 -25.92 19.79 35.95
CA LEU A 159 -25.66 19.31 37.31
C LEU A 159 -24.20 19.54 37.75
N PRO A 160 -23.96 20.12 38.95
CA PRO A 160 -22.61 20.30 39.50
C PRO A 160 -21.94 18.99 39.98
N SER A 161 -22.58 17.84 39.73
CA SER A 161 -22.09 16.49 40.00
C SER A 161 -21.67 15.72 38.73
N VAL A 162 -21.89 16.29 37.55
CA VAL A 162 -21.44 15.79 36.24
C VAL A 162 -20.26 16.65 35.75
N GLU A 163 -19.34 16.08 34.96
CA GLU A 163 -18.21 16.84 34.37
C GLU A 163 -17.97 16.59 32.87
N LEU A 164 -18.32 15.43 32.34
CA LEU A 164 -18.18 15.11 30.92
C LEU A 164 -19.39 14.29 30.47
N ALA A 165 -20.02 14.68 29.37
CA ALA A 165 -21.05 13.90 28.70
C ALA A 165 -20.79 13.91 27.19
N ARG A 166 -20.73 12.71 26.59
CA ARG A 166 -20.44 12.51 25.17
C ARG A 166 -21.47 11.53 24.60
N ALA A 167 -22.20 11.93 23.56
CA ALA A 167 -23.02 10.98 22.82
C ALA A 167 -22.15 9.85 22.27
N ALA A 168 -22.64 8.61 22.31
CA ALA A 168 -21.97 7.54 21.57
C ALA A 168 -21.98 7.91 20.08
N SER A 169 -20.90 7.63 19.34
CA SER A 169 -21.00 7.57 17.88
C SER A 169 -22.09 6.57 17.50
N LYS A 170 -22.86 6.86 16.46
CA LYS A 170 -23.73 5.85 15.86
C LYS A 170 -22.81 4.82 15.23
N SER A 171 -22.78 3.60 15.76
CA SER A 171 -22.09 2.48 15.12
C SER A 171 -22.87 2.10 13.87
N THR A 172 -22.42 2.56 12.71
CA THR A 172 -22.81 1.98 11.43
C THR A 172 -22.20 0.58 11.38
N PRO A 173 -22.99 -0.49 11.17
CA PRO A 173 -22.46 -1.72 10.58
C PRO A 173 -21.89 -1.39 9.21
N ALA A 174 -20.96 -2.21 8.68
CA ALA A 174 -20.49 -2.05 7.31
C ALA A 174 -21.68 -2.17 6.34
N ASP A 175 -21.94 -1.10 5.60
CA ASP A 175 -22.88 -1.00 4.47
C ASP A 175 -22.21 -1.34 3.13
N GLU A 176 -20.93 -1.72 3.16
CA GLU A 176 -20.21 -2.24 2.00
C GLU A 176 -20.79 -3.56 1.46
N THR A 177 -20.51 -3.77 0.18
CA THR A 177 -20.97 -4.89 -0.63
C THR A 177 -19.73 -5.72 -0.98
N PHE A 178 -19.83 -7.05 -1.04
CA PHE A 178 -18.72 -7.97 -1.34
C PHE A 178 -18.29 -7.87 -2.83
N ARG A 179 -17.64 -6.76 -3.18
CA ARG A 179 -17.25 -6.40 -4.54
C ARG A 179 -15.79 -6.78 -4.84
N PRO A 180 -15.53 -7.89 -5.56
CA PRO A 180 -14.38 -7.94 -6.46
C PRO A 180 -14.32 -6.66 -7.32
N ALA A 181 -13.15 -6.03 -7.30
CA ALA A 181 -12.71 -4.90 -8.14
C ALA A 181 -13.80 -3.93 -8.64
N GLN A 182 -14.06 -2.84 -7.88
CA GLN A 182 -15.03 -1.85 -8.32
C GLN A 182 -14.42 -0.56 -8.91
N LEU A 183 -14.76 -0.28 -10.17
CA LEU A 183 -14.71 1.06 -10.75
C LEU A 183 -15.82 1.95 -10.16
N TYR A 184 -15.47 3.13 -9.65
CA TYR A 184 -16.42 4.22 -9.38
C TYR A 184 -16.21 5.38 -10.36
N ARG A 185 -17.32 5.96 -10.82
CA ARG A 185 -17.34 7.19 -11.62
C ARG A 185 -18.56 8.04 -11.26
N ASN A 186 -18.45 9.33 -11.59
CA ASN A 186 -19.47 10.38 -11.56
C ASN A 186 -19.66 11.10 -10.20
N ALA A 187 -19.96 12.40 -10.15
CA ALA A 187 -20.31 13.33 -11.25
C ALA A 187 -19.51 14.65 -11.20
N VAL A 188 -19.53 15.39 -12.31
CA VAL A 188 -18.84 16.69 -12.45
C VAL A 188 -19.79 17.83 -12.04
N GLY A 189 -19.30 18.75 -11.19
CA GLY A 189 -19.84 20.10 -11.06
C GLY A 189 -20.91 20.33 -10.00
N ALA A 190 -20.50 20.91 -8.86
CA ALA A 190 -21.36 21.69 -7.96
C ALA A 190 -20.51 22.80 -7.33
N ALA A 191 -21.01 24.04 -7.24
CA ALA A 191 -20.21 25.20 -6.84
C ALA A 191 -20.93 26.07 -5.78
N ALA A 192 -20.34 26.17 -4.59
CA ALA A 192 -20.57 27.23 -3.60
C ALA A 192 -19.50 27.16 -2.50
N GLY A 193 -19.19 28.30 -1.85
CA GLY A 193 -18.49 28.33 -0.57
C GLY A 193 -19.37 27.86 0.60
N THR A 194 -18.92 27.85 1.85
CA THR A 194 -17.93 28.74 2.48
C THR A 194 -16.91 27.98 3.34
N GLY A 195 -15.64 28.40 3.30
CA GLY A 195 -14.55 27.86 4.14
C GLY A 195 -14.00 28.88 5.13
N LEU A 196 -12.79 28.64 5.64
CA LEU A 196 -11.83 29.68 6.03
C LEU A 196 -10.41 29.08 6.19
N ASP A 197 -9.48 29.61 5.39
CA ASP A 197 -8.01 29.61 5.47
C ASP A 197 -7.26 28.50 6.23
N VAL A 198 -6.51 27.67 5.47
CA VAL A 198 -5.07 27.95 5.27
C VAL A 198 -4.69 27.60 3.82
N ASP A 199 -4.93 28.52 2.89
CA ASP A 199 -4.45 28.39 1.50
C ASP A 199 -3.38 29.46 1.22
N ALA A 200 -2.14 29.12 1.56
CA ALA A 200 -0.96 29.96 1.30
C ALA A 200 0.26 29.07 1.03
N ILE A 201 0.84 29.23 -0.17
CA ILE A 201 1.99 28.48 -0.71
C ILE A 201 1.60 27.09 -1.28
N ASN A 202 0.94 27.07 -2.44
CA ASN A 202 1.59 26.70 -3.71
C ASN A 202 0.67 26.88 -4.93
N SER A 203 0.76 28.04 -5.58
CA SER A 203 -0.04 28.38 -6.77
C SER A 203 0.57 27.82 -8.06
N VAL A 204 0.18 26.61 -8.47
CA VAL A 204 0.41 26.10 -9.85
C VAL A 204 -0.81 25.31 -10.33
N PRO A 205 -1.41 25.67 -11.48
CA PRO A 205 -2.41 24.82 -12.15
C PRO A 205 -1.72 23.57 -12.72
N GLY A 206 -1.89 22.42 -12.06
CA GLY A 206 -1.45 21.13 -12.60
C GLY A 206 -2.35 20.70 -13.76
N GLY A 207 -1.76 20.47 -14.94
CA GLY A 207 -2.47 19.90 -16.08
C GLY A 207 -2.85 18.44 -15.85
N LYS A 208 -3.82 17.94 -16.62
CA LYS A 208 -4.05 16.49 -16.72
C LYS A 208 -2.81 15.84 -17.35
N GLY A 209 -2.31 14.78 -16.73
CA GLY A 209 -1.63 13.72 -17.47
C GLY A 209 -2.69 12.71 -17.90
N ASP A 210 -2.71 12.35 -19.17
CA ASP A 210 -3.51 11.24 -19.67
C ASP A 210 -2.75 9.90 -19.46
N ASP A 211 -3.48 8.78 -19.48
CA ASP A 211 -2.97 7.40 -19.51
C ASP A 211 -2.03 6.91 -18.38
N VAL A 212 -2.39 7.15 -17.10
CA VAL A 212 -1.85 6.39 -15.94
C VAL A 212 -2.97 5.98 -14.97
N THR A 213 -3.02 4.69 -14.60
CA THR A 213 -3.89 4.13 -13.55
C THR A 213 -3.10 3.33 -12.53
N VAL A 214 -3.48 3.39 -11.25
CA VAL A 214 -2.81 2.73 -10.12
C VAL A 214 -3.81 1.84 -9.39
N ALA A 215 -3.38 0.66 -8.96
CA ALA A 215 -4.19 -0.31 -8.23
C ALA A 215 -3.56 -0.66 -6.87
N ASP A 216 -4.39 -0.69 -5.83
CA ASP A 216 -4.11 -1.39 -4.57
C ASP A 216 -4.76 -2.79 -4.61
N ALA A 217 -4.17 -3.76 -3.90
CA ALA A 217 -4.62 -5.15 -3.85
C ALA A 217 -5.03 -5.58 -2.43
N GLU A 218 -6.13 -6.33 -2.32
CA GLU A 218 -6.59 -6.95 -1.07
C GLU A 218 -6.64 -8.47 -1.25
N GLY A 219 -6.03 -9.21 -0.33
CA GLY A 219 -5.82 -10.66 -0.46
C GLY A 219 -6.95 -11.52 0.12
N VAL A 220 -7.22 -12.64 -0.55
CA VAL A 220 -8.03 -13.75 -0.02
C VAL A 220 -7.26 -14.46 1.09
N GLN A 221 -7.89 -14.71 2.25
CA GLN A 221 -7.36 -15.67 3.21
C GLN A 221 -7.83 -17.09 2.88
N SER A 222 -6.87 -18.03 2.84
CA SER A 222 -7.13 -19.47 2.95
C SER A 222 -7.52 -19.84 4.40
N LEU A 223 -8.65 -19.30 4.87
CA LEU A 223 -9.21 -19.66 6.17
C LEU A 223 -9.74 -21.10 6.15
N LEU A 224 -8.95 -22.02 6.69
CA LEU A 224 -9.37 -23.37 7.12
C LEU A 224 -10.34 -23.32 8.34
N VAL A 225 -11.14 -22.25 8.47
CA VAL A 225 -12.10 -22.00 9.55
C VAL A 225 -13.39 -21.38 8.98
N ALA A 226 -14.09 -22.16 8.16
CA ALA A 226 -15.53 -22.14 7.87
C ALA A 226 -16.32 -20.82 8.07
N TYR A 227 -16.31 -19.94 7.06
CA TYR A 227 -17.36 -18.94 6.89
C TYR A 227 -18.64 -19.64 6.37
N ARG A 228 -19.47 -20.17 7.28
CA ARG A 228 -20.76 -20.80 6.96
C ARG A 228 -21.84 -19.78 6.64
N PHE A 229 -22.71 -20.09 5.70
CA PHE A 229 -23.90 -19.30 5.34
C PHE A 229 -25.19 -19.97 5.84
N GLY A 230 -26.05 -19.21 6.50
CA GLY A 230 -27.26 -19.73 7.15
C GLY A 230 -28.34 -20.25 6.18
N ALA A 231 -28.35 -19.74 4.95
CA ALA A 231 -29.22 -20.20 3.86
C ALA A 231 -28.67 -19.76 2.50
N VAL A 232 -28.94 -20.55 1.45
CA VAL A 232 -28.68 -20.21 0.04
C VAL A 232 -29.95 -20.39 -0.81
N ALA A 233 -30.06 -19.63 -1.90
CA ALA A 233 -31.11 -19.74 -2.91
C ALA A 233 -30.57 -19.40 -4.32
N ALA A 234 -31.20 -19.92 -5.37
CA ALA A 234 -30.77 -19.72 -6.76
C ALA A 234 -31.99 -19.63 -7.69
N GLY A 235 -32.09 -18.54 -8.47
CA GLY A 235 -33.17 -18.30 -9.44
C GLY A 235 -32.83 -18.74 -10.86
N THR A 236 -33.36 -18.04 -11.88
CA THR A 236 -33.06 -18.34 -13.30
C THR A 236 -31.56 -18.22 -13.58
N ALA A 237 -30.98 -17.11 -13.12
CA ALA A 237 -29.60 -16.72 -13.39
C ALA A 237 -29.06 -15.77 -12.31
N HIS A 238 -29.51 -15.92 -11.06
CA HIS A 238 -28.99 -15.21 -9.89
C HIS A 238 -28.89 -16.14 -8.68
N SER A 239 -28.03 -15.76 -7.74
CA SER A 239 -27.77 -16.49 -6.48
C SER A 239 -27.93 -15.55 -5.31
N VAL A 240 -28.43 -16.06 -4.19
CA VAL A 240 -28.70 -15.31 -2.96
C VAL A 240 -28.23 -16.14 -1.76
N LEU A 241 -27.59 -15.48 -0.79
CA LEU A 241 -27.01 -16.10 0.40
C LEU A 241 -27.25 -15.26 1.65
N VAL A 242 -27.26 -15.90 2.82
CA VAL A 242 -27.45 -15.28 4.13
C VAL A 242 -26.25 -15.60 5.02
N ASP A 243 -25.61 -14.59 5.60
CA ASP A 243 -24.46 -14.81 6.51
C ASP A 243 -24.88 -15.10 7.97
N GLN A 244 -23.90 -15.30 8.84
CA GLN A 244 -24.13 -15.65 10.27
C GLN A 244 -24.70 -14.49 11.09
N ASP A 245 -24.54 -13.24 10.63
CA ASP A 245 -25.13 -12.04 11.24
C ASP A 245 -26.55 -11.76 10.70
N GLY A 246 -27.04 -12.56 9.75
CA GLY A 246 -28.37 -12.44 9.15
C GLY A 246 -28.48 -11.32 8.12
N PHE A 247 -27.37 -10.90 7.48
CA PHE A 247 -27.43 -10.07 6.28
C PHE A 247 -27.61 -10.92 5.03
N VAL A 248 -28.32 -10.38 4.04
CA VAL A 248 -28.54 -11.03 2.74
C VAL A 248 -27.58 -10.44 1.72
N TRP A 249 -27.05 -11.30 0.84
CA TRP A 249 -26.20 -10.90 -0.28
C TRP A 249 -26.63 -11.63 -1.56
N ALA A 250 -26.47 -11.01 -2.74
CA ALA A 250 -26.94 -11.54 -4.01
C ALA A 250 -25.99 -11.23 -5.19
N THR A 251 -25.98 -12.08 -6.23
CA THR A 251 -25.15 -11.92 -7.45
C THR A 251 -25.83 -12.54 -8.69
N GLY A 252 -25.44 -12.13 -9.89
CA GLY A 252 -25.98 -12.58 -11.19
C GLY A 252 -26.88 -11.57 -11.90
N SER A 253 -27.90 -12.07 -12.60
CA SER A 253 -28.93 -11.22 -13.24
C SER A 253 -29.71 -10.39 -12.21
N ASN A 254 -30.07 -9.18 -12.64
CA ASN A 254 -30.77 -8.17 -11.88
C ASN A 254 -31.76 -7.40 -12.79
N ASP A 255 -32.09 -7.94 -13.97
CA ASP A 255 -32.85 -7.24 -15.02
C ASP A 255 -34.26 -6.81 -14.53
N ASN A 256 -34.80 -7.50 -13.51
CA ASN A 256 -36.03 -7.17 -12.82
C ASN A 256 -35.84 -6.60 -11.40
N GLY A 257 -34.60 -6.46 -10.93
CA GLY A 257 -34.25 -5.92 -9.61
C GLY A 257 -34.02 -6.98 -8.53
N GLN A 258 -33.90 -8.25 -8.93
CA GLN A 258 -33.87 -9.42 -8.04
C GLN A 258 -32.62 -9.56 -7.15
N LEU A 259 -31.60 -8.71 -7.33
CA LEU A 259 -30.48 -8.60 -6.38
C LEU A 259 -30.80 -7.66 -5.21
N GLY A 260 -31.82 -6.80 -5.30
CA GLY A 260 -32.27 -5.96 -4.18
C GLY A 260 -31.30 -4.84 -3.78
N ASP A 261 -30.31 -4.53 -4.61
CA ASP A 261 -29.25 -3.55 -4.34
C ASP A 261 -29.64 -2.10 -4.68
N GLY A 262 -30.91 -1.85 -5.00
CA GLY A 262 -31.43 -0.57 -5.47
C GLY A 262 -31.29 -0.35 -6.98
N THR A 263 -30.75 -1.31 -7.73
CA THR A 263 -30.55 -1.21 -9.19
C THR A 263 -31.33 -2.27 -9.96
N LYS A 264 -31.40 -2.10 -11.29
CA LYS A 264 -31.72 -3.18 -12.25
C LYS A 264 -30.48 -3.46 -13.11
N THR A 265 -29.36 -3.84 -12.48
CA THR A 265 -28.07 -4.00 -13.16
C THR A 265 -27.33 -5.25 -12.71
N ASN A 266 -26.98 -6.10 -13.67
CA ASN A 266 -26.40 -7.43 -13.43
C ASN A 266 -25.03 -7.31 -12.76
N SER A 267 -24.74 -8.25 -11.86
CA SER A 267 -23.59 -8.18 -10.97
C SER A 267 -22.77 -9.47 -11.05
N LYS A 268 -21.49 -9.37 -11.43
CA LYS A 268 -20.51 -10.48 -11.34
C LYS A 268 -19.97 -10.72 -9.93
N ILE A 269 -20.53 -10.00 -8.96
CA ILE A 269 -19.97 -9.73 -7.65
C ILE A 269 -21.08 -9.75 -6.61
N VAL A 270 -20.76 -10.20 -5.40
CA VAL A 270 -21.75 -10.42 -4.34
C VAL A 270 -22.14 -9.07 -3.70
N ARG A 271 -23.44 -8.77 -3.67
CA ARG A 271 -23.97 -7.47 -3.23
C ARG A 271 -24.87 -7.62 -2.02
N LYS A 272 -24.53 -6.91 -0.94
CA LYS A 272 -25.37 -6.74 0.24
C LYS A 272 -26.71 -6.13 -0.15
N VAL A 273 -27.80 -6.77 0.28
CA VAL A 273 -29.15 -6.29 0.07
C VAL A 273 -29.44 -5.21 1.11
N ALA A 274 -29.54 -3.95 0.67
CA ALA A 274 -29.68 -2.82 1.57
C ALA A 274 -31.04 -2.81 2.28
N GLY A 275 -31.06 -2.40 3.55
CA GLY A 275 -32.28 -2.28 4.36
C GLY A 275 -32.76 -3.57 5.03
N LEU A 276 -32.12 -4.72 4.77
CA LEU A 276 -32.38 -5.98 5.47
C LEU A 276 -31.26 -6.36 6.46
N SER A 277 -31.68 -7.00 7.55
CA SER A 277 -30.87 -7.67 8.56
C SER A 277 -31.78 -8.65 9.32
N ASP A 278 -31.22 -9.48 10.21
CA ASP A 278 -31.98 -10.50 10.97
C ASP A 278 -32.72 -11.50 10.06
N VAL A 279 -32.20 -11.75 8.85
CA VAL A 279 -32.73 -12.76 7.92
C VAL A 279 -32.23 -14.16 8.31
N LYS A 280 -33.12 -15.15 8.24
CA LYS A 280 -32.82 -16.57 8.56
C LYS A 280 -33.03 -17.53 7.40
N ALA A 281 -33.75 -17.12 6.36
CA ALA A 281 -34.02 -17.93 5.18
C ALA A 281 -34.31 -17.04 3.97
N VAL A 282 -33.95 -17.53 2.78
CA VAL A 282 -34.22 -16.91 1.48
C VAL A 282 -34.79 -17.96 0.53
N ALA A 283 -35.59 -17.49 -0.43
CA ALA A 283 -36.03 -18.25 -1.58
C ALA A 283 -35.88 -17.35 -2.82
N ALA A 284 -35.43 -17.92 -3.94
CA ALA A 284 -35.25 -17.22 -5.21
C ALA A 284 -35.71 -18.14 -6.32
N ALA A 285 -36.49 -17.61 -7.25
CA ALA A 285 -37.04 -18.36 -8.38
C ALA A 285 -37.42 -17.37 -9.48
N GLY A 286 -37.35 -17.82 -10.74
CA GLY A 286 -37.50 -16.89 -11.86
C GLY A 286 -36.53 -15.72 -11.70
N ASP A 287 -37.05 -14.50 -11.87
CA ASP A 287 -36.30 -13.26 -11.74
C ASP A 287 -36.80 -12.42 -10.54
N TYR A 288 -37.03 -13.07 -9.40
CA TYR A 288 -37.32 -12.42 -8.11
C TYR A 288 -36.78 -13.21 -6.91
N THR A 289 -36.83 -12.57 -5.73
CA THR A 289 -36.26 -13.06 -4.47
C THR A 289 -37.19 -12.74 -3.30
N VAL A 290 -37.24 -13.63 -2.31
CA VAL A 290 -38.04 -13.53 -1.07
C VAL A 290 -37.15 -13.87 0.13
N ALA A 291 -37.27 -13.12 1.22
CA ALA A 291 -36.54 -13.33 2.47
C ALA A 291 -37.47 -13.39 3.69
N LEU A 292 -37.07 -14.18 4.69
CA LEU A 292 -37.78 -14.38 5.95
C LEU A 292 -36.86 -14.03 7.12
N THR A 293 -37.31 -13.13 7.99
CA THR A 293 -36.58 -12.71 9.19
C THR A 293 -36.82 -13.61 10.40
N ASN A 294 -35.95 -13.56 11.43
CA ASN A 294 -36.22 -14.23 12.70
C ASN A 294 -37.50 -13.71 13.36
N SER A 295 -37.78 -12.40 13.21
CA SER A 295 -39.05 -11.77 13.61
C SER A 295 -40.31 -12.32 12.90
N GLY A 296 -40.16 -13.16 11.87
CA GLY A 296 -41.28 -13.75 11.14
C GLY A 296 -41.97 -12.79 10.17
N THR A 297 -41.31 -11.69 9.78
CA THR A 297 -41.75 -10.85 8.65
C THR A 297 -41.14 -11.35 7.35
N VAL A 298 -41.91 -11.30 6.25
CA VAL A 298 -41.47 -11.68 4.90
C VAL A 298 -41.30 -10.43 4.04
N TRP A 299 -40.23 -10.43 3.25
CA TRP A 299 -39.84 -9.34 2.35
C TRP A 299 -39.56 -9.91 0.96
N ALA A 300 -39.81 -9.16 -0.10
CA ALA A 300 -39.62 -9.60 -1.48
C ALA A 300 -39.08 -8.46 -2.37
N TRP A 301 -38.38 -8.81 -3.46
CA TRP A 301 -37.87 -7.88 -4.47
C TRP A 301 -37.59 -8.59 -5.81
N GLY A 302 -37.45 -7.83 -6.90
CA GLY A 302 -37.38 -8.33 -8.28
C GLY A 302 -38.67 -8.12 -9.08
N ASP A 303 -38.92 -9.00 -10.05
CA ASP A 303 -40.14 -9.04 -10.88
C ASP A 303 -41.40 -9.06 -10.01
N ASN A 304 -42.44 -8.33 -10.46
CA ASN A 304 -43.76 -8.33 -9.85
C ASN A 304 -44.91 -8.40 -10.87
N ALA A 305 -44.65 -8.82 -12.11
CA ALA A 305 -45.65 -8.83 -13.19
C ALA A 305 -46.95 -9.59 -12.84
N ASN A 306 -46.86 -10.61 -11.97
CA ASN A 306 -47.99 -11.41 -11.50
C ASN A 306 -48.43 -11.08 -10.05
N GLY A 307 -47.78 -10.11 -9.39
CA GLY A 307 -48.05 -9.75 -7.99
C GLY A 307 -47.21 -10.52 -6.94
N GLN A 308 -46.15 -11.22 -7.36
CA GLN A 308 -45.32 -12.07 -6.49
C GLN A 308 -44.59 -11.33 -5.34
N LEU A 309 -44.51 -10.00 -5.34
CA LEU A 309 -43.95 -9.25 -4.21
C LEU A 309 -44.94 -9.09 -3.04
N GLY A 310 -46.22 -9.45 -3.22
CA GLY A 310 -47.20 -9.53 -2.12
C GLY A 310 -47.51 -8.19 -1.43
N ASN A 311 -47.14 -7.08 -2.06
CA ASN A 311 -47.23 -5.72 -1.54
C ASN A 311 -48.54 -4.99 -1.92
N GLY A 312 -49.39 -5.61 -2.74
CA GLY A 312 -50.62 -5.05 -3.30
C GLY A 312 -50.50 -4.53 -4.74
N THR A 313 -49.30 -4.50 -5.33
CA THR A 313 -49.06 -4.00 -6.70
C THR A 313 -48.64 -5.11 -7.68
N THR A 314 -48.61 -4.79 -8.97
CA THR A 314 -47.96 -5.58 -10.04
C THR A 314 -46.74 -4.83 -10.60
N THR A 315 -45.95 -4.21 -9.72
CA THR A 315 -44.82 -3.35 -10.10
C THR A 315 -43.55 -3.80 -9.39
N ASP A 316 -42.51 -4.09 -10.18
CA ASP A 316 -41.21 -4.56 -9.73
C ASP A 316 -40.62 -3.68 -8.62
N SER A 317 -39.77 -4.26 -7.78
CA SER A 317 -39.01 -3.49 -6.80
C SER A 317 -37.54 -3.89 -6.81
N PRO A 318 -36.60 -2.96 -7.10
CA PRO A 318 -35.16 -3.22 -7.00
C PRO A 318 -34.63 -3.14 -5.56
N THR A 319 -35.54 -3.02 -4.57
CA THR A 319 -35.24 -2.96 -3.13
C THR A 319 -36.25 -3.83 -2.38
N PRO A 320 -35.90 -4.43 -1.23
CA PRO A 320 -36.85 -5.18 -0.41
C PRO A 320 -38.10 -4.39 -0.02
N VAL A 321 -39.27 -4.92 -0.39
CA VAL A 321 -40.57 -4.48 0.11
C VAL A 321 -41.15 -5.52 1.07
N GLN A 322 -41.76 -5.09 2.16
CA GLN A 322 -42.41 -6.01 3.10
C GLN A 322 -43.72 -6.54 2.49
N VAL A 323 -43.95 -7.84 2.60
CA VAL A 323 -45.19 -8.50 2.17
C VAL A 323 -46.36 -8.04 3.07
N THR A 324 -47.42 -7.51 2.46
CA THR A 324 -48.49 -6.80 3.17
C THR A 324 -49.32 -7.75 4.03
N GLY A 325 -49.44 -7.42 5.32
CA GLY A 325 -50.31 -8.14 6.28
C GLY A 325 -49.77 -9.50 6.75
N LEU A 326 -48.51 -9.84 6.47
CA LEU A 326 -47.94 -11.15 6.76
C LEU A 326 -46.91 -11.09 7.91
N LEU A 327 -47.29 -11.67 9.06
CA LEU A 327 -46.53 -11.70 10.31
C LEU A 327 -46.46 -13.14 10.86
N ASN A 328 -45.43 -13.44 11.66
CA ASN A 328 -45.19 -14.74 12.29
C ASN A 328 -44.99 -15.90 11.28
N ALA A 329 -44.37 -15.62 10.14
CA ALA A 329 -43.96 -16.65 9.17
C ALA A 329 -42.81 -17.52 9.71
N THR A 330 -42.81 -18.79 9.29
CA THR A 330 -41.88 -19.85 9.74
C THR A 330 -41.11 -20.49 8.59
N ALA A 331 -41.75 -20.65 7.43
CA ALA A 331 -41.12 -21.09 6.18
C ALA A 331 -41.67 -20.30 4.98
N ILE A 332 -40.89 -20.23 3.90
CA ILE A 332 -41.24 -19.60 2.61
C ILE A 332 -40.81 -20.51 1.45
N SER A 333 -41.47 -20.39 0.30
CA SER A 333 -41.05 -21.00 -0.98
C SER A 333 -41.50 -20.12 -2.15
N ALA A 334 -40.75 -20.11 -3.25
CA ALA A 334 -40.93 -19.25 -4.41
C ALA A 334 -40.88 -20.09 -5.69
N GLY A 335 -41.87 -19.94 -6.58
CA GLY A 335 -41.99 -20.65 -7.85
C GLY A 335 -41.54 -19.79 -9.04
N PRO A 336 -40.90 -20.38 -10.09
CA PRO A 336 -40.30 -19.65 -11.20
C PRO A 336 -41.30 -19.02 -12.18
N ASP A 337 -42.60 -19.30 -12.02
CA ASP A 337 -43.71 -18.63 -12.70
C ASP A 337 -44.17 -17.33 -12.00
N GLY A 338 -43.58 -17.00 -10.85
CA GLY A 338 -43.98 -15.84 -10.06
C GLY A 338 -45.13 -16.11 -9.10
N HIS A 339 -45.15 -17.26 -8.40
CA HIS A 339 -46.01 -17.45 -7.23
C HIS A 339 -45.22 -17.81 -5.96
N VAL A 340 -45.71 -17.39 -4.80
CA VAL A 340 -45.00 -17.51 -3.51
C VAL A 340 -45.92 -18.14 -2.47
N LEU A 341 -45.34 -19.01 -1.64
CA LEU A 341 -45.98 -19.61 -0.47
C LEU A 341 -45.26 -19.20 0.82
N ALA A 342 -46.01 -18.97 1.89
CA ALA A 342 -45.47 -18.79 3.24
C ALA A 342 -46.31 -19.55 4.28
N VAL A 343 -45.63 -20.25 5.20
CA VAL A 343 -46.27 -20.94 6.34
C VAL A 343 -46.21 -20.04 7.57
N LEU A 344 -47.35 -19.77 8.18
CA LEU A 344 -47.45 -19.07 9.46
C LEU A 344 -47.23 -20.04 10.62
N SER A 345 -46.80 -19.54 11.79
CA SER A 345 -46.59 -20.33 13.01
C SER A 345 -47.84 -21.10 13.51
N SER A 346 -49.02 -20.79 12.98
CA SER A 346 -50.29 -21.51 13.19
C SER A 346 -50.50 -22.73 12.27
N GLY A 347 -49.58 -23.03 11.36
CA GLY A 347 -49.76 -24.08 10.34
C GLY A 347 -50.77 -23.70 9.24
N GLN A 348 -51.07 -22.40 9.08
CA GLN A 348 -51.82 -21.85 7.94
C GLN A 348 -50.84 -21.44 6.83
N VAL A 349 -51.18 -21.76 5.58
CA VAL A 349 -50.44 -21.31 4.40
C VAL A 349 -51.07 -20.06 3.80
N LYS A 350 -50.22 -19.11 3.42
CA LYS A 350 -50.53 -17.95 2.59
C LYS A 350 -49.89 -18.11 1.22
N ALA A 351 -50.60 -17.70 0.18
CA ALA A 351 -50.14 -17.74 -1.19
C ALA A 351 -50.38 -16.39 -1.89
N TRP A 352 -49.52 -15.99 -2.84
CA TRP A 352 -49.73 -14.82 -3.70
C TRP A 352 -48.90 -14.90 -4.99
N GLY A 353 -49.14 -13.99 -5.93
CA GLY A 353 -48.55 -13.98 -7.26
C GLY A 353 -49.43 -14.63 -8.33
N ALA A 354 -48.78 -15.33 -9.27
CA ALA A 354 -49.39 -16.04 -10.39
C ALA A 354 -50.39 -17.12 -9.93
N ASN A 355 -51.50 -17.24 -10.64
CA ASN A 355 -52.55 -18.24 -10.35
C ASN A 355 -53.15 -18.87 -11.63
N GLY A 356 -52.50 -18.74 -12.78
CA GLY A 356 -53.06 -19.15 -14.08
C GLY A 356 -53.37 -20.65 -14.21
N SER A 357 -52.87 -21.48 -13.28
CA SER A 357 -53.14 -22.92 -13.17
C SER A 357 -53.82 -23.31 -11.85
N GLY A 358 -54.21 -22.33 -11.00
CA GLY A 358 -54.75 -22.58 -9.67
C GLY A 358 -53.71 -22.76 -8.57
N GLN A 359 -52.44 -22.43 -8.83
CA GLN A 359 -51.31 -22.68 -7.93
C GLN A 359 -51.35 -21.91 -6.59
N LEU A 360 -52.20 -20.90 -6.43
CA LEU A 360 -52.43 -20.28 -5.12
C LEU A 360 -53.40 -21.10 -4.23
N GLY A 361 -54.12 -22.07 -4.81
CA GLY A 361 -55.00 -22.98 -4.08
C GLY A 361 -56.18 -22.30 -3.41
N ASP A 362 -56.59 -21.12 -3.89
CA ASP A 362 -57.65 -20.29 -3.32
C ASP A 362 -59.04 -20.58 -3.93
N GLY A 363 -59.16 -21.64 -4.72
CA GLY A 363 -60.36 -22.00 -5.47
C GLY A 363 -60.54 -21.22 -6.78
N THR A 364 -59.58 -20.37 -7.17
CA THR A 364 -59.65 -19.54 -8.39
C THR A 364 -58.42 -19.75 -9.29
N THR A 365 -58.47 -19.17 -10.50
CA THR A 365 -57.27 -18.94 -11.34
C THR A 365 -56.85 -17.46 -11.35
N THR A 366 -57.35 -16.66 -10.41
CA THR A 366 -57.13 -15.20 -10.35
C THR A 366 -55.83 -14.89 -9.62
N GLN A 367 -54.91 -14.18 -10.27
CA GLN A 367 -53.65 -13.72 -9.68
C GLN A 367 -53.91 -12.83 -8.45
N ARG A 368 -52.99 -12.84 -7.48
CA ARG A 368 -53.16 -12.11 -6.20
C ARG A 368 -51.93 -11.27 -5.90
N THR A 369 -52.08 -9.95 -5.88
CA THR A 369 -51.01 -9.01 -5.51
C THR A 369 -50.75 -8.92 -4.00
N SER A 370 -51.58 -9.56 -3.19
CA SER A 370 -51.48 -9.62 -1.72
C SER A 370 -51.77 -11.05 -1.22
N PRO A 371 -51.21 -11.47 -0.08
CA PRO A 371 -51.41 -12.82 0.49
C PRO A 371 -52.87 -13.26 0.68
N VAL A 372 -53.31 -14.27 -0.08
CA VAL A 372 -54.56 -15.01 0.14
C VAL A 372 -54.30 -16.25 1.01
N THR A 373 -55.32 -16.77 1.70
CA THR A 373 -55.24 -18.06 2.40
C THR A 373 -55.47 -19.19 1.41
N VAL A 374 -54.64 -20.24 1.43
CA VAL A 374 -54.90 -21.47 0.66
C VAL A 374 -56.18 -22.12 1.19
N ALA A 375 -57.16 -22.35 0.33
CA ALA A 375 -58.49 -22.82 0.72
C ALA A 375 -58.45 -24.25 1.27
N GLY A 376 -59.13 -24.50 2.39
CA GLY A 376 -59.19 -25.82 3.04
C GLY A 376 -57.89 -26.31 3.71
N LEU A 377 -56.75 -25.64 3.51
CA LEU A 377 -55.46 -26.07 4.05
C LEU A 377 -55.25 -25.64 5.50
N SER A 378 -54.97 -26.59 6.38
CA SER A 378 -54.65 -26.34 7.79
C SER A 378 -53.77 -27.45 8.36
N GLY A 379 -53.03 -27.17 9.44
CA GLY A 379 -52.13 -28.15 10.06
C GLY A 379 -50.87 -28.44 9.25
N VAL A 380 -50.41 -27.50 8.41
CA VAL A 380 -49.14 -27.61 7.69
C VAL A 380 -47.98 -27.50 8.68
N ALA A 381 -46.93 -28.30 8.47
CA ALA A 381 -45.73 -28.28 9.32
C ALA A 381 -45.04 -26.91 9.26
N THR A 382 -44.44 -26.47 10.37
CA THR A 382 -43.79 -25.14 10.48
C THR A 382 -42.27 -25.18 10.32
N GLY A 383 -41.71 -26.33 9.91
CA GLY A 383 -40.29 -26.52 9.66
C GLY A 383 -39.83 -26.05 8.27
N PHE A 384 -38.50 -26.08 8.05
CA PHE A 384 -37.89 -25.81 6.75
C PHE A 384 -38.43 -26.77 5.67
N GLY A 385 -38.74 -26.23 4.49
CA GLY A 385 -39.23 -27.00 3.34
C GLY A 385 -40.60 -27.68 3.56
N ALA A 386 -41.43 -27.19 4.47
CA ALA A 386 -42.80 -27.68 4.65
C ALA A 386 -43.77 -27.26 3.52
N VAL A 387 -43.36 -26.36 2.62
CA VAL A 387 -44.07 -25.98 1.39
C VAL A 387 -43.08 -25.89 0.23
N GLY A 388 -43.56 -26.16 -0.99
CA GLY A 388 -42.80 -26.03 -2.23
C GLY A 388 -43.63 -25.36 -3.32
N ALA A 389 -43.07 -24.37 -4.00
CA ALA A 389 -43.68 -23.66 -5.12
C ALA A 389 -42.91 -23.96 -6.41
N GLY A 390 -43.56 -24.60 -7.39
CA GLY A 390 -42.97 -25.01 -8.66
C GLY A 390 -43.37 -24.09 -9.82
N ASN A 391 -43.26 -24.54 -11.08
CA ASN A 391 -43.92 -23.83 -12.19
C ASN A 391 -45.38 -24.28 -12.25
N GLY A 392 -46.32 -23.36 -12.02
CA GLY A 392 -47.76 -23.61 -12.14
C GLY A 392 -48.34 -24.57 -11.09
N HIS A 393 -47.60 -24.98 -10.06
CA HIS A 393 -48.08 -25.91 -9.03
C HIS A 393 -47.42 -25.70 -7.66
N SER A 394 -48.06 -26.21 -6.62
CA SER A 394 -47.70 -26.01 -5.21
C SER A 394 -47.82 -27.32 -4.41
N LEU A 395 -47.01 -27.44 -3.36
CA LEU A 395 -46.96 -28.56 -2.42
C LEU A 395 -46.98 -28.08 -0.96
N ALA A 396 -47.54 -28.88 -0.05
CA ALA A 396 -47.42 -28.70 1.40
C ALA A 396 -47.34 -30.03 2.17
N VAL A 397 -46.51 -30.08 3.21
CA VAL A 397 -46.42 -31.19 4.18
C VAL A 397 -47.31 -30.88 5.38
N LEU A 398 -48.27 -31.75 5.66
CA LEU A 398 -49.06 -31.69 6.91
C LEU A 398 -48.22 -32.20 8.08
N ALA A 399 -48.51 -31.71 9.29
CA ALA A 399 -47.84 -32.13 10.52
C ALA A 399 -48.07 -33.63 10.89
N ASP A 400 -48.95 -34.32 10.16
CA ASP A 400 -49.15 -35.79 10.24
C ASP A 400 -48.38 -36.58 9.16
N GLY A 401 -47.55 -35.93 8.35
CA GLY A 401 -46.70 -36.55 7.33
C GLY A 401 -47.34 -36.72 5.95
N ARG A 402 -48.63 -36.40 5.77
CA ARG A 402 -49.26 -36.41 4.44
C ARG A 402 -48.84 -35.21 3.60
N VAL A 403 -48.76 -35.38 2.28
CA VAL A 403 -48.48 -34.29 1.34
C VAL A 403 -49.76 -33.87 0.61
N GLN A 404 -49.99 -32.57 0.53
CA GLN A 404 -51.00 -31.94 -0.33
C GLN A 404 -50.33 -31.32 -1.55
N ALA A 405 -51.02 -31.35 -2.70
CA ALA A 405 -50.59 -30.72 -3.94
C ALA A 405 -51.76 -30.02 -4.65
N TRP A 406 -51.50 -28.91 -5.35
CA TRP A 406 -52.49 -28.19 -6.15
C TRP A 406 -51.86 -27.35 -7.28
N GLY A 407 -52.68 -26.85 -8.19
CA GLY A 407 -52.27 -26.16 -9.41
C GLY A 407 -52.41 -27.03 -10.67
N GLY A 408 -51.52 -26.82 -11.63
CA GLY A 408 -51.46 -27.57 -12.89
C GLY A 408 -50.82 -28.96 -12.74
N ASN A 409 -51.31 -29.93 -13.51
CA ASN A 409 -50.92 -31.35 -13.39
C ASN A 409 -50.57 -32.01 -14.74
N ALA A 410 -50.24 -31.21 -15.77
CA ALA A 410 -50.08 -31.70 -17.15
C ALA A 410 -48.97 -32.76 -17.35
N SER A 411 -48.05 -32.91 -16.38
CA SER A 411 -47.02 -33.96 -16.35
C SER A 411 -47.17 -34.94 -15.19
N GLY A 412 -48.26 -34.87 -14.42
CA GLY A 412 -48.48 -35.67 -13.21
C GLY A 412 -47.86 -35.09 -11.94
N GLN A 413 -47.42 -33.82 -11.95
CA GLN A 413 -46.71 -33.18 -10.83
C GLN A 413 -47.50 -33.06 -9.52
N LEU A 414 -48.81 -33.30 -9.51
CA LEU A 414 -49.59 -33.35 -8.26
C LEU A 414 -49.59 -34.73 -7.61
N GLY A 415 -49.10 -35.77 -8.30
CA GLY A 415 -48.90 -37.10 -7.71
C GLY A 415 -50.18 -37.82 -7.28
N ASP A 416 -51.33 -37.38 -7.80
CA ASP A 416 -52.68 -37.88 -7.51
C ASP A 416 -53.07 -39.08 -8.38
N GLY A 417 -52.21 -39.50 -9.30
CA GLY A 417 -52.48 -40.53 -10.31
C GLY A 417 -53.16 -40.01 -11.57
N THR A 418 -53.36 -38.69 -11.72
CA THR A 418 -54.02 -38.08 -12.87
C THR A 418 -53.09 -37.10 -13.61
N THR A 419 -53.61 -36.47 -14.67
CA THR A 419 -53.01 -35.27 -15.28
C THR A 419 -53.93 -34.05 -15.15
N THR A 420 -54.89 -34.09 -14.22
CA THR A 420 -55.92 -33.07 -14.01
C THR A 420 -55.47 -32.07 -12.96
N GLY A 421 -55.51 -30.78 -13.26
CA GLY A 421 -55.16 -29.73 -12.30
C GLY A 421 -56.26 -29.50 -11.25
N HIS A 422 -55.85 -29.08 -10.04
CA HIS A 422 -56.75 -28.82 -8.92
C HIS A 422 -56.60 -27.36 -8.45
N LEU A 423 -57.70 -26.60 -8.39
CA LEU A 423 -57.70 -25.20 -7.90
C LEU A 423 -57.61 -25.07 -6.37
N ALA A 424 -57.51 -26.20 -5.66
CA ALA A 424 -57.44 -26.32 -4.21
C ALA A 424 -56.62 -27.58 -3.85
N PRO A 425 -56.09 -27.69 -2.61
CA PRO A 425 -55.29 -28.83 -2.15
C PRO A 425 -55.96 -30.20 -2.34
N ALA A 426 -55.21 -31.13 -2.94
CA ALA A 426 -55.55 -32.55 -3.05
C ALA A 426 -54.43 -33.43 -2.45
N ASN A 427 -54.78 -34.63 -1.96
CA ASN A 427 -53.78 -35.57 -1.42
C ASN A 427 -52.86 -36.10 -2.52
N VAL A 428 -51.54 -36.06 -2.30
CA VAL A 428 -50.57 -36.87 -3.05
C VAL A 428 -50.76 -38.35 -2.67
N THR A 429 -50.73 -39.24 -3.66
CA THR A 429 -50.92 -40.68 -3.40
C THR A 429 -49.68 -41.32 -2.75
N GLY A 430 -49.90 -42.23 -1.79
CA GLY A 430 -48.84 -43.10 -1.27
C GLY A 430 -47.77 -42.46 -0.37
N ILE A 431 -47.98 -41.23 0.12
CA ILE A 431 -47.07 -40.57 1.08
C ILE A 431 -47.83 -40.17 2.35
N SER A 432 -47.33 -40.62 3.50
CA SER A 432 -47.92 -40.34 4.83
C SER A 432 -46.90 -40.13 5.95
N ASP A 433 -45.61 -39.98 5.62
CA ASP A 433 -44.52 -39.80 6.58
C ASP A 433 -43.50 -38.72 6.15
N ALA A 434 -43.88 -37.80 5.26
CA ALA A 434 -43.04 -36.72 4.77
C ALA A 434 -42.65 -35.73 5.89
N LYS A 435 -41.40 -35.24 5.84
CA LYS A 435 -40.89 -34.13 6.66
C LYS A 435 -40.56 -32.88 5.84
N GLN A 436 -40.38 -33.01 4.53
CA GLN A 436 -40.02 -31.93 3.61
C GLN A 436 -40.57 -32.20 2.20
N VAL A 437 -40.86 -31.15 1.44
CA VAL A 437 -41.11 -31.18 -0.01
C VAL A 437 -40.20 -30.20 -0.75
N ALA A 438 -40.03 -30.43 -2.05
CA ALA A 438 -39.53 -29.44 -3.00
C ALA A 438 -40.30 -29.56 -4.31
N ALA A 439 -40.60 -28.44 -4.96
CA ALA A 439 -41.30 -28.40 -6.25
C ALA A 439 -40.39 -27.76 -7.28
N GLY A 440 -40.16 -28.44 -8.40
CA GLY A 440 -39.37 -27.94 -9.52
C GLY A 440 -40.25 -27.32 -10.60
N GLY A 441 -39.80 -27.32 -11.86
CA GLY A 441 -40.61 -26.84 -12.98
C GLY A 441 -41.93 -27.62 -13.13
N ALA A 442 -41.87 -28.84 -13.64
CA ALA A 442 -43.04 -29.72 -13.79
C ALA A 442 -42.87 -31.06 -13.05
N HIS A 443 -42.08 -31.07 -11.97
CA HIS A 443 -41.79 -32.25 -11.15
C HIS A 443 -41.75 -31.88 -9.66
N SER A 444 -41.89 -32.88 -8.80
CA SER A 444 -42.09 -32.73 -7.36
C SER A 444 -41.31 -33.78 -6.59
N LEU A 445 -40.76 -33.38 -5.43
CA LEU A 445 -40.05 -34.22 -4.49
C LEU A 445 -40.71 -34.19 -3.11
N ALA A 446 -40.64 -35.31 -2.39
CA ALA A 446 -40.84 -35.36 -0.95
C ALA A 446 -39.74 -36.19 -0.28
N LEU A 447 -39.33 -35.76 0.91
CA LEU A 447 -38.42 -36.50 1.77
C LEU A 447 -39.17 -37.05 2.97
N THR A 448 -39.10 -38.38 3.14
CA THR A 448 -39.73 -39.05 4.28
C THR A 448 -38.93 -38.91 5.57
N SER A 449 -39.62 -39.09 6.70
CA SER A 449 -39.02 -39.10 8.04
C SER A 449 -38.00 -40.24 8.20
N ALA A 450 -38.13 -41.31 7.44
CA ALA A 450 -37.17 -42.41 7.39
C ALA A 450 -35.87 -42.10 6.61
N GLY A 451 -35.85 -40.98 5.86
CA GLY A 451 -34.73 -40.54 5.01
C GLY A 451 -34.81 -41.02 3.55
N ALA A 452 -35.98 -41.42 3.05
CA ALA A 452 -36.18 -41.85 1.66
C ALA A 452 -36.71 -40.71 0.78
N VAL A 453 -36.21 -40.60 -0.45
CA VAL A 453 -36.66 -39.60 -1.42
C VAL A 453 -37.73 -40.20 -2.33
N ARG A 454 -38.84 -39.46 -2.47
CA ARG A 454 -39.95 -39.73 -3.38
C ARG A 454 -39.97 -38.66 -4.47
N ALA A 455 -40.16 -39.04 -5.73
CA ALA A 455 -40.27 -38.09 -6.85
C ALA A 455 -41.46 -38.41 -7.77
N TRP A 456 -42.06 -37.40 -8.40
CA TRP A 456 -43.12 -37.55 -9.40
C TRP A 456 -43.24 -36.33 -10.33
N GLY A 457 -44.02 -36.46 -11.40
CA GLY A 457 -44.17 -35.46 -12.46
C GLY A 457 -43.32 -35.75 -13.69
N ALA A 458 -42.89 -34.68 -14.37
CA ALA A 458 -42.05 -34.69 -15.56
C ALA A 458 -40.69 -35.37 -15.33
N ASN A 459 -40.20 -36.13 -16.31
CA ASN A 459 -38.91 -36.83 -16.23
C ASN A 459 -38.09 -36.83 -17.54
N GLN A 460 -38.47 -36.03 -18.54
CA GLN A 460 -37.86 -36.08 -19.89
C GLN A 460 -36.34 -35.80 -19.91
N LEU A 461 -35.82 -35.16 -18.86
CA LEU A 461 -34.40 -34.84 -18.66
C LEU A 461 -33.78 -35.66 -17.52
N GLY A 462 -34.47 -36.69 -17.02
CA GLY A 462 -34.02 -37.55 -15.92
C GLY A 462 -34.30 -36.97 -14.51
N GLN A 463 -35.05 -35.87 -14.41
CA GLN A 463 -35.16 -35.07 -13.19
C GLN A 463 -35.90 -35.73 -12.02
N LEU A 464 -36.52 -36.90 -12.20
CA LEU A 464 -36.99 -37.70 -11.08
C LEU A 464 -35.86 -38.51 -10.43
N GLY A 465 -34.87 -38.97 -11.20
CA GLY A 465 -33.74 -39.77 -10.69
C GLY A 465 -34.03 -41.27 -10.57
N ASP A 466 -35.09 -41.76 -11.21
CA ASP A 466 -35.60 -43.13 -11.06
C ASP A 466 -34.94 -44.16 -12.00
N GLY A 467 -33.82 -43.79 -12.64
CA GLY A 467 -33.14 -44.57 -13.67
C GLY A 467 -33.80 -44.50 -15.06
N THR A 468 -34.84 -43.67 -15.23
CA THR A 468 -35.57 -43.53 -16.49
C THR A 468 -35.73 -42.06 -16.90
N THR A 469 -36.24 -41.84 -18.12
CA THR A 469 -36.76 -40.53 -18.57
C THR A 469 -38.29 -40.50 -18.65
N THR A 470 -38.97 -41.43 -17.98
CA THR A 470 -40.43 -41.60 -18.04
C THR A 470 -41.12 -40.83 -16.92
N SER A 471 -42.01 -39.90 -17.28
CA SER A 471 -42.81 -39.11 -16.32
C SER A 471 -43.71 -40.01 -15.47
N ARG A 472 -43.93 -39.64 -14.20
CA ARG A 472 -44.67 -40.46 -13.22
C ARG A 472 -45.86 -39.69 -12.66
N LEU A 473 -47.07 -40.24 -12.78
CA LEU A 473 -48.30 -39.63 -12.22
C LEU A 473 -48.46 -39.90 -10.70
N THR A 474 -47.59 -40.72 -10.11
CA THR A 474 -47.57 -41.07 -8.68
C THR A 474 -46.14 -41.18 -8.15
N PRO A 475 -45.89 -41.06 -6.83
CA PRO A 475 -44.55 -41.02 -6.26
C PRO A 475 -43.72 -42.30 -6.36
N VAL A 476 -42.65 -42.27 -7.16
CA VAL A 476 -41.63 -43.34 -7.25
C VAL A 476 -40.54 -43.15 -6.19
N ASN A 477 -39.92 -44.25 -5.73
CA ASN A 477 -38.76 -44.22 -4.84
C ASN A 477 -37.49 -43.89 -5.64
N ILE A 478 -36.64 -43.01 -5.09
CA ILE A 478 -35.33 -42.68 -5.66
C ILE A 478 -34.23 -43.37 -4.85
N SER A 479 -33.33 -44.06 -5.55
CA SER A 479 -32.26 -44.85 -4.95
C SER A 479 -31.02 -44.00 -4.67
N LEU A 480 -30.71 -43.83 -3.39
CA LEU A 480 -29.47 -43.24 -2.87
C LEU A 480 -28.71 -44.32 -2.08
N SER A 481 -27.37 -44.23 -2.00
CA SER A 481 -26.55 -45.09 -1.14
C SER A 481 -26.73 -44.78 0.35
N GLU A 482 -27.12 -43.55 0.66
CA GLU A 482 -27.25 -42.99 2.01
C GLU A 482 -28.66 -42.45 2.26
N LYS A 483 -29.00 -42.20 3.53
CA LYS A 483 -30.28 -41.57 3.89
C LYS A 483 -30.23 -40.07 3.68
N ALA A 484 -31.29 -39.53 3.06
CA ALA A 484 -31.38 -38.11 2.78
C ALA A 484 -31.76 -37.27 4.02
N THR A 485 -31.02 -36.18 4.22
CA THR A 485 -31.21 -35.20 5.29
C THR A 485 -32.12 -34.06 4.84
N SER A 486 -31.91 -33.53 3.62
CA SER A 486 -32.81 -32.59 2.92
C SER A 486 -32.95 -32.92 1.42
N VAL A 487 -33.97 -32.35 0.78
CA VAL A 487 -34.16 -32.35 -0.69
C VAL A 487 -34.27 -30.93 -1.24
N ALA A 488 -33.90 -30.73 -2.50
CA ALA A 488 -34.07 -29.50 -3.25
C ALA A 488 -34.45 -29.81 -4.72
N ALA A 489 -35.19 -28.91 -5.36
CA ALA A 489 -35.57 -29.01 -6.77
C ALA A 489 -35.34 -27.66 -7.44
N GLY A 490 -34.79 -27.69 -8.66
CA GLY A 490 -34.69 -26.54 -9.54
C GLY A 490 -35.71 -26.65 -10.68
N SER A 491 -35.53 -25.86 -11.74
CA SER A 491 -36.50 -25.88 -12.87
C SER A 491 -36.56 -27.24 -13.56
N THR A 492 -35.40 -27.88 -13.76
CA THR A 492 -35.24 -29.09 -14.58
C THR A 492 -34.29 -30.13 -13.96
N ASN A 493 -33.86 -29.90 -12.72
CA ASN A 493 -32.95 -30.75 -11.94
C ASN A 493 -33.44 -30.92 -10.49
N SER A 494 -32.91 -31.91 -9.80
CA SER A 494 -33.27 -32.32 -8.43
C SER A 494 -32.02 -32.70 -7.65
N ALA A 495 -32.08 -32.55 -6.32
CA ALA A 495 -30.98 -32.92 -5.43
C ALA A 495 -31.47 -33.43 -4.07
N ALA A 496 -30.59 -34.20 -3.42
CA ALA A 496 -30.69 -34.55 -2.02
C ALA A 496 -29.33 -34.34 -1.34
N THR A 497 -29.36 -33.84 -0.10
CA THR A 497 -28.21 -33.98 0.80
C THR A 497 -28.38 -35.27 1.59
N THR A 498 -27.27 -35.92 1.92
CA THR A 498 -27.22 -37.13 2.76
C THR A 498 -26.22 -36.93 3.90
N TYR A 499 -26.18 -37.87 4.85
CA TYR A 499 -25.27 -37.84 5.98
C TYR A 499 -24.35 -39.07 5.93
N ASP A 500 -23.03 -38.86 5.97
CA ASP A 500 -22.09 -39.96 6.10
C ASP A 500 -21.91 -40.33 7.58
N ALA A 501 -22.19 -41.60 7.90
CA ALA A 501 -22.03 -42.14 9.24
C ALA A 501 -20.65 -42.78 9.48
N VAL A 502 -19.80 -42.91 8.45
CA VAL A 502 -18.49 -43.57 8.51
C VAL A 502 -17.42 -42.65 9.09
N THR A 503 -17.46 -41.35 8.80
CA THR A 503 -16.52 -40.34 9.34
C THR A 503 -16.83 -39.97 10.80
N GLY A 504 -18.12 -39.94 11.17
CA GLY A 504 -18.58 -39.57 12.52
C GLY A 504 -18.39 -38.10 12.89
N ASP A 505 -17.99 -37.25 11.94
CA ASP A 505 -17.59 -35.85 12.15
C ASP A 505 -18.72 -34.82 11.96
N GLY A 506 -19.89 -35.26 11.49
CA GLY A 506 -21.06 -34.43 11.26
C GLY A 506 -21.26 -34.00 9.80
N THR A 507 -20.49 -34.55 8.86
CA THR A 507 -20.45 -34.11 7.46
C THR A 507 -21.45 -34.86 6.55
N GLY A 508 -21.73 -34.29 5.38
CA GLY A 508 -22.80 -34.77 4.50
C GLY A 508 -22.52 -34.53 3.02
N ASN A 509 -22.86 -35.53 2.20
CA ASN A 509 -22.73 -35.51 0.75
C ASN A 509 -23.92 -34.78 0.09
N ILE A 510 -23.73 -34.39 -1.17
CA ILE A 510 -24.79 -33.91 -2.06
C ILE A 510 -24.86 -34.78 -3.31
N TRP A 511 -26.09 -35.12 -3.69
CA TRP A 511 -26.44 -35.88 -4.88
C TRP A 511 -27.33 -35.02 -5.77
N VAL A 512 -27.01 -34.90 -7.06
CA VAL A 512 -27.77 -34.09 -8.02
C VAL A 512 -28.12 -34.93 -9.25
N TRP A 513 -29.28 -34.67 -9.87
CA TRP A 513 -29.74 -35.37 -11.07
C TRP A 513 -30.72 -34.52 -11.90
N GLY A 514 -31.06 -35.00 -13.09
CA GLY A 514 -31.85 -34.30 -14.09
C GLY A 514 -31.02 -33.58 -15.14
N ASP A 515 -31.53 -32.45 -15.60
CA ASP A 515 -30.91 -31.59 -16.61
C ASP A 515 -29.51 -31.12 -16.19
N ASN A 516 -28.57 -31.28 -17.11
CA ASN A 516 -27.17 -30.93 -16.96
C ASN A 516 -26.66 -30.09 -18.16
N SER A 517 -27.56 -29.52 -18.97
CA SER A 517 -27.22 -28.81 -20.22
C SER A 517 -26.23 -27.65 -20.03
N TYR A 518 -26.08 -27.15 -18.81
CA TYR A 518 -25.14 -26.09 -18.42
C TYR A 518 -24.06 -26.55 -17.42
N GLY A 519 -23.97 -27.84 -17.10
CA GLY A 519 -23.11 -28.39 -16.05
C GLY A 519 -23.72 -28.38 -14.64
N GLN A 520 -25.01 -28.05 -14.49
CA GLN A 520 -25.65 -27.83 -13.20
C GLN A 520 -25.83 -29.10 -12.32
N VAL A 521 -25.46 -30.30 -12.80
CA VAL A 521 -25.33 -31.50 -11.96
C VAL A 521 -23.99 -31.55 -11.22
N GLY A 522 -22.94 -30.87 -11.69
CA GLY A 522 -21.66 -30.78 -10.97
C GLY A 522 -20.79 -32.04 -11.04
N ASN A 523 -20.93 -32.81 -12.13
CA ASN A 523 -20.23 -34.09 -12.34
C ASN A 523 -19.10 -34.03 -13.39
N GLY A 524 -18.65 -32.83 -13.76
CA GLY A 524 -17.62 -32.62 -14.80
C GLY A 524 -18.12 -32.80 -16.23
N THR A 525 -19.43 -32.99 -16.45
CA THR A 525 -20.04 -33.18 -17.78
C THR A 525 -21.21 -32.24 -18.00
N THR A 526 -21.70 -32.17 -19.25
CA THR A 526 -23.00 -31.56 -19.60
C THR A 526 -24.09 -32.61 -19.91
N THR A 527 -23.89 -33.87 -19.53
CA THR A 527 -24.83 -34.97 -19.83
C THR A 527 -25.87 -35.11 -18.74
N ASN A 528 -27.16 -35.13 -19.11
CA ASN A 528 -28.29 -35.27 -18.19
C ASN A 528 -28.21 -36.59 -17.41
N ALA A 529 -28.51 -36.54 -16.11
CA ALA A 529 -28.38 -37.67 -15.21
C ALA A 529 -29.77 -38.22 -14.82
N ALA A 530 -30.14 -39.40 -15.33
CA ALA A 530 -31.39 -40.08 -14.97
C ALA A 530 -31.34 -40.80 -13.60
N THR A 531 -30.18 -40.75 -12.92
CA THR A 531 -29.92 -41.31 -11.58
C THR A 531 -29.15 -40.28 -10.75
N PRO A 532 -29.32 -40.25 -9.41
CA PRO A 532 -28.50 -39.43 -8.53
C PRO A 532 -27.00 -39.61 -8.76
N ALA A 533 -26.30 -38.52 -9.09
CA ALA A 533 -24.85 -38.47 -9.18
C ALA A 533 -24.28 -37.78 -7.93
N GLN A 534 -23.29 -38.39 -7.28
CA GLN A 534 -22.57 -37.77 -6.17
C GLN A 534 -21.68 -36.65 -6.69
N VAL A 535 -21.78 -35.48 -6.07
CA VAL A 535 -20.97 -34.32 -6.41
C VAL A 535 -19.66 -34.38 -5.64
N SER A 536 -18.54 -34.50 -6.37
CA SER A 536 -17.21 -34.70 -5.79
C SER A 536 -16.49 -33.39 -5.45
N GLY A 537 -15.53 -33.42 -4.51
CA GLY A 537 -14.64 -32.29 -4.21
C GLY A 537 -15.20 -31.17 -3.33
N ILE A 538 -16.52 -31.16 -3.07
CA ILE A 538 -17.20 -30.08 -2.32
C ILE A 538 -17.03 -30.12 -0.79
N GLY A 539 -16.59 -31.25 -0.24
CA GLY A 539 -16.53 -31.46 1.22
C GLY A 539 -17.93 -31.51 1.85
N ALA A 540 -18.04 -31.17 3.14
CA ALA A 540 -19.32 -31.23 3.85
C ALA A 540 -20.27 -30.11 3.40
N VAL A 541 -21.51 -30.45 3.04
CA VAL A 541 -22.56 -29.49 2.66
C VAL A 541 -23.59 -29.32 3.77
N PHE A 542 -23.94 -28.07 4.07
CA PHE A 542 -24.97 -27.71 5.05
C PHE A 542 -26.31 -27.32 4.39
N SER A 543 -26.27 -26.67 3.23
CA SER A 543 -27.46 -26.33 2.44
C SER A 543 -27.16 -26.27 0.94
N VAL A 544 -28.18 -26.48 0.10
CA VAL A 544 -28.10 -26.44 -1.37
C VAL A 544 -29.32 -25.74 -1.95
N ALA A 545 -29.11 -24.99 -3.03
CA ALA A 545 -30.15 -24.50 -3.92
C ALA A 545 -29.81 -24.81 -5.39
N LEU A 546 -30.84 -25.12 -6.18
CA LEU A 546 -30.73 -25.42 -7.61
C LEU A 546 -31.47 -24.33 -8.39
N GLY A 547 -30.73 -23.58 -9.22
CA GLY A 547 -31.30 -22.61 -10.14
C GLY A 547 -31.76 -23.27 -11.45
N ALA A 548 -32.11 -22.46 -12.44
CA ALA A 548 -32.46 -22.97 -13.78
C ALA A 548 -31.24 -23.34 -14.65
N ARG A 549 -30.04 -22.83 -14.32
CA ARG A 549 -28.81 -23.02 -15.11
C ARG A 549 -27.56 -23.29 -14.28
N HIS A 550 -27.66 -23.22 -12.96
CA HIS A 550 -26.54 -23.30 -12.03
C HIS A 550 -27.01 -23.87 -10.69
N SER A 551 -26.07 -24.24 -9.84
CA SER A 551 -26.34 -24.81 -8.52
C SER A 551 -25.34 -24.28 -7.51
N VAL A 552 -25.79 -24.19 -6.26
CA VAL A 552 -25.17 -23.38 -5.21
C VAL A 552 -25.28 -24.13 -3.89
N ALA A 553 -24.20 -24.18 -3.10
CA ALA A 553 -24.20 -24.81 -1.79
C ALA A 553 -23.39 -24.03 -0.74
N ASP A 554 -23.86 -24.07 0.50
CA ASP A 554 -23.05 -23.74 1.68
C ASP A 554 -22.26 -25.00 2.09
N SER A 555 -20.94 -24.88 2.14
CA SER A 555 -20.01 -25.98 2.38
C SER A 555 -18.99 -25.63 3.47
N TYR A 556 -18.29 -26.62 4.02
CA TYR A 556 -17.30 -26.42 5.09
C TYR A 556 -16.22 -25.38 4.74
N PHE A 557 -15.84 -25.30 3.46
CA PHE A 557 -14.84 -24.36 2.95
C PHE A 557 -15.42 -23.00 2.53
N GLY A 558 -16.75 -22.83 2.57
CA GLY A 558 -17.47 -21.61 2.19
C GLY A 558 -18.52 -21.85 1.11
N PHE A 559 -18.73 -20.83 0.27
CA PHE A 559 -19.73 -20.81 -0.80
C PHE A 559 -19.22 -21.57 -2.04
N THR A 560 -19.88 -22.65 -2.44
CA THR A 560 -19.47 -23.48 -3.60
C THR A 560 -20.53 -23.44 -4.70
N VAL A 561 -20.10 -23.32 -5.97
CA VAL A 561 -20.96 -23.05 -7.14
C VAL A 561 -20.54 -23.83 -8.38
N TRP A 562 -21.52 -24.20 -9.22
CA TRP A 562 -21.29 -24.87 -10.50
C TRP A 562 -22.44 -24.68 -11.49
N GLY A 563 -22.22 -25.04 -12.75
CA GLY A 563 -23.11 -24.79 -13.89
C GLY A 563 -22.74 -23.53 -14.68
N SER A 564 -23.75 -22.84 -15.21
CA SER A 564 -23.57 -21.59 -15.95
C SER A 564 -23.22 -20.41 -15.03
N ASN A 565 -22.29 -19.56 -15.50
CA ASN A 565 -21.95 -18.27 -14.91
C ASN A 565 -22.11 -17.12 -15.93
N SER A 566 -22.94 -17.29 -16.96
CA SER A 566 -23.00 -16.38 -18.13
C SER A 566 -23.30 -14.91 -17.82
N VAL A 567 -23.89 -14.61 -16.65
CA VAL A 567 -24.20 -13.25 -16.18
C VAL A 567 -23.61 -12.95 -14.79
N GLY A 568 -22.68 -13.78 -14.31
CA GLY A 568 -21.98 -13.53 -13.04
C GLY A 568 -22.66 -14.11 -11.80
N GLN A 569 -23.57 -15.07 -11.97
CA GLN A 569 -24.32 -15.72 -10.90
C GLN A 569 -23.48 -16.52 -9.89
N PHE A 570 -22.18 -16.68 -10.11
CA PHE A 570 -21.24 -17.24 -9.14
C PHE A 570 -20.68 -16.21 -8.15
N GLY A 571 -20.66 -14.92 -8.50
CA GLY A 571 -20.07 -13.86 -7.66
C GLY A 571 -18.54 -13.80 -7.68
N THR A 572 -17.90 -14.61 -8.51
CA THR A 572 -16.45 -14.82 -8.68
C THR A 572 -15.70 -13.65 -9.34
N GLY A 573 -16.36 -12.52 -9.60
CA GLY A 573 -15.82 -11.39 -10.38
C GLY A 573 -15.82 -11.61 -11.91
N ASP A 574 -15.88 -12.86 -12.35
CA ASP A 574 -15.85 -13.27 -13.76
C ASP A 574 -17.23 -13.72 -14.29
N THR A 575 -17.22 -14.38 -15.45
CA THR A 575 -18.39 -15.04 -16.07
C THR A 575 -18.06 -16.47 -16.49
N THR A 576 -17.07 -17.10 -15.84
CA THR A 576 -16.56 -18.42 -16.20
C THR A 576 -17.48 -19.50 -15.65
N SER A 577 -18.02 -20.33 -16.54
CA SER A 577 -18.91 -21.44 -16.19
C SER A 577 -18.08 -22.67 -15.84
N HIS A 578 -18.54 -23.48 -14.89
CA HIS A 578 -17.80 -24.65 -14.37
C HIS A 578 -18.72 -25.89 -14.38
N LEU A 579 -18.23 -27.03 -14.85
CA LEU A 579 -19.00 -28.29 -14.93
C LEU A 579 -18.90 -29.13 -13.65
N ASP A 580 -18.00 -28.70 -12.78
CA ASP A 580 -17.50 -29.26 -11.54
C ASP A 580 -17.63 -28.22 -10.41
N PRO A 581 -17.72 -28.64 -9.12
CA PRO A 581 -17.89 -27.72 -8.01
C PRO A 581 -16.65 -26.87 -7.80
N LYS A 582 -16.78 -25.56 -8.00
CA LYS A 582 -15.73 -24.59 -7.68
C LYS A 582 -16.09 -23.86 -6.40
N LEU A 583 -15.15 -23.83 -5.45
CA LEU A 583 -15.24 -22.88 -4.33
C LEU A 583 -15.25 -21.48 -4.91
N ALA A 584 -16.33 -20.74 -4.71
CA ALA A 584 -16.36 -19.32 -5.03
C ALA A 584 -15.55 -18.60 -3.96
N GLU A 585 -14.27 -18.35 -4.26
CA GLU A 585 -13.40 -17.49 -3.47
C GLU A 585 -14.03 -16.09 -3.39
N LEU A 586 -14.80 -15.87 -2.33
CA LEU A 586 -15.22 -14.55 -1.93
C LEU A 586 -13.95 -13.77 -1.61
N ALA A 587 -13.70 -12.71 -2.39
CA ALA A 587 -12.63 -11.75 -2.12
C ALA A 587 -12.95 -10.95 -0.85
N LEU A 588 -12.82 -11.62 0.30
CA LEU A 588 -12.91 -11.04 1.63
C LEU A 588 -11.66 -10.19 1.85
N SER A 589 -11.84 -8.87 1.89
CA SER A 589 -10.81 -7.85 2.08
C SER A 589 -10.13 -8.00 3.45
N SER A 590 -9.16 -8.93 3.51
CA SER A 590 -8.58 -9.44 4.74
C SER A 590 -7.48 -8.54 5.28
N TRP A 591 -7.88 -7.35 5.74
CA TRP A 591 -6.98 -6.44 6.46
C TRP A 591 -6.36 -7.16 7.67
N ASN A 592 -5.02 -7.17 7.74
CA ASN A 592 -4.28 -7.88 8.80
C ASN A 592 -4.56 -7.27 10.19
N THR A 593 -5.50 -7.90 10.91
CA THR A 593 -6.12 -7.39 12.14
C THR A 593 -5.24 -7.65 13.37
N CYS A 594 -4.04 -7.06 13.40
CA CYS A 594 -3.10 -7.23 14.51
C CYS A 594 -2.46 -5.89 15.01
N HIS A 595 -2.89 -4.73 14.50
CA HIS A 595 -2.51 -3.39 15.00
C HIS A 595 -3.69 -2.38 14.99
N GLU A 596 -4.37 -2.19 16.13
CA GLU A 596 -5.63 -1.41 16.22
C GLU A 596 -5.50 0.14 16.10
N GLU A 597 -4.29 0.71 16.13
CA GLU A 597 -4.10 2.17 16.31
C GLU A 597 -4.40 3.06 15.06
N PHE A 598 -4.77 2.49 13.91
CA PHE A 598 -4.99 3.24 12.65
C PHE A 598 -6.46 3.34 12.17
N THR A 599 -7.42 2.92 12.98
CA THR A 599 -8.83 2.68 12.62
C THR A 599 -9.71 3.94 12.43
N ASN A 600 -9.17 5.06 11.95
CA ASN A 600 -9.87 6.36 12.01
C ASN A 600 -9.55 7.39 10.89
N ARG A 601 -9.28 6.94 9.66
CA ARG A 601 -9.22 7.80 8.46
C ARG A 601 -9.90 7.12 7.25
N PRO A 602 -10.74 7.84 6.46
CA PRO A 602 -11.30 7.36 5.20
C PRO A 602 -10.34 7.58 4.02
N ALA A 603 -10.45 6.76 2.97
CA ALA A 603 -9.66 6.87 1.73
C ALA A 603 -10.43 7.61 0.60
N ILE A 604 -9.73 8.00 -0.48
CA ILE A 604 -10.26 8.86 -1.55
C ILE A 604 -9.99 8.27 -2.95
N ALA A 605 -10.96 7.48 -3.46
CA ALA A 605 -11.29 7.18 -4.86
C ALA A 605 -10.21 6.66 -5.86
N GLY A 606 -10.34 5.39 -6.30
CA GLY A 606 -9.65 4.84 -7.48
C GLY A 606 -10.12 3.41 -7.88
N PRO A 607 -10.01 2.96 -9.15
CA PRO A 607 -10.30 1.58 -9.59
C PRO A 607 -9.08 0.63 -9.64
N PRO A 608 -9.19 -0.66 -9.24
CA PRO A 608 -8.07 -1.61 -9.19
C PRO A 608 -7.99 -2.64 -10.35
N VAL A 609 -6.85 -3.35 -10.44
CA VAL A 609 -6.52 -4.49 -11.33
C VAL A 609 -5.74 -5.56 -10.51
N ILE A 610 -5.67 -6.80 -11.00
CA ILE A 610 -5.42 -8.04 -10.21
C ILE A 610 -3.93 -8.37 -9.97
N VAL A 611 -3.59 -8.85 -8.75
CA VAL A 611 -2.31 -9.47 -8.35
C VAL A 611 -2.58 -10.65 -7.37
N PRO A 612 -1.89 -11.80 -7.46
CA PRO A 612 -2.12 -13.01 -6.63
C PRO A 612 -1.47 -12.98 -5.22
N PRO A 613 -1.77 -13.97 -4.33
CA PRO A 613 -1.43 -13.91 -2.89
C PRO A 613 0.03 -14.20 -2.50
N VAL A 614 0.39 -13.87 -1.25
CA VAL A 614 1.66 -14.18 -0.56
C VAL A 614 1.37 -14.71 0.85
N ALA A 615 2.18 -15.62 1.39
CA ALA A 615 1.80 -16.39 2.57
C ALA A 615 2.16 -15.72 3.92
N GLY A 616 1.36 -16.02 4.94
CA GLY A 616 1.61 -15.58 6.32
C GLY A 616 0.50 -16.01 7.27
N ASN A 617 0.86 -16.69 8.37
CA ASN A 617 -0.13 -17.25 9.30
C ASN A 617 -0.87 -16.18 10.12
N THR A 618 -2.13 -16.47 10.45
CA THR A 618 -3.06 -15.55 11.14
C THR A 618 -2.77 -15.44 12.65
N CYS A 619 -3.20 -14.33 13.26
CA CYS A 619 -3.06 -14.08 14.70
C CYS A 619 -4.02 -14.96 15.55
N ALA A 620 -3.84 -16.29 15.55
CA ALA A 620 -4.70 -17.24 16.25
C ALA A 620 -4.53 -17.23 17.79
N GLY A 621 -5.62 -16.97 18.51
CA GLY A 621 -5.63 -16.80 19.97
C GLY A 621 -5.79 -18.07 20.81
N THR A 622 -5.63 -19.26 20.23
CA THR A 622 -6.05 -20.54 20.85
C THR A 622 -4.92 -21.58 20.95
N SER A 623 -4.44 -21.78 22.18
CA SER A 623 -3.69 -22.95 22.68
C SER A 623 -2.42 -23.41 21.92
N SER A 624 -1.28 -23.22 22.60
CA SER A 624 -0.04 -24.04 22.54
C SER A 624 0.92 -23.92 21.35
N GLN A 625 0.55 -23.32 20.21
CA GLN A 625 1.53 -22.92 19.19
C GLN A 625 1.55 -21.40 19.01
N VAL A 626 2.75 -20.85 18.84
CA VAL A 626 3.03 -19.40 18.83
C VAL A 626 3.82 -19.09 17.56
N GLU A 627 3.10 -18.97 16.45
CA GLU A 627 3.65 -18.57 15.17
C GLU A 627 3.33 -17.09 14.90
N HIS A 628 4.30 -16.33 14.38
CA HIS A 628 4.25 -14.87 14.27
C HIS A 628 4.77 -14.39 12.91
N GLY A 629 4.19 -13.27 12.44
CA GLY A 629 4.34 -12.74 11.08
C GLY A 629 5.48 -11.72 10.87
N THR A 630 5.65 -11.33 9.61
CA THR A 630 6.90 -10.75 9.07
C THR A 630 7.21 -9.29 9.44
N ALA A 631 8.50 -8.96 9.43
CA ALA A 631 9.00 -7.58 9.53
C ALA A 631 8.65 -6.65 8.33
N VAL A 632 8.11 -7.21 7.23
CA VAL A 632 7.74 -6.50 5.98
C VAL A 632 6.79 -5.31 6.23
N ALA A 633 5.93 -5.41 7.25
CA ALA A 633 5.04 -4.34 7.68
C ALA A 633 5.75 -2.99 8.00
N SER A 634 7.07 -3.00 8.26
CA SER A 634 7.85 -1.77 8.49
C SER A 634 8.12 -0.96 7.22
N ILE A 635 8.04 -1.58 6.04
CA ILE A 635 8.21 -0.90 4.72
C ILE A 635 6.83 -0.53 4.14
N ILE A 636 5.82 -1.39 4.35
CA ILE A 636 4.45 -1.19 3.87
C ILE A 636 3.62 -0.25 4.78
N GLY A 637 3.98 -0.11 6.06
CA GLY A 637 3.14 0.51 7.11
C GLY A 637 2.79 1.99 7.01
N ALA A 638 3.07 2.66 5.89
CA ALA A 638 2.57 3.99 5.59
C ALA A 638 1.26 3.90 4.78
N ARG A 639 0.11 4.00 5.45
CA ARG A 639 -1.20 4.16 4.78
C ARG A 639 -1.14 5.39 3.83
N ALA A 640 -1.65 5.37 2.60
CA ALA A 640 -2.90 4.78 2.04
C ALA A 640 -4.17 5.65 2.22
N ASP A 641 -3.99 6.95 2.48
CA ASP A 641 -5.04 7.97 2.40
C ASP A 641 -4.67 9.16 1.47
N ASN A 642 -3.67 8.95 0.61
CA ASN A 642 -3.08 9.96 -0.30
C ASN A 642 -2.50 9.38 -1.61
N ASN A 643 -2.90 8.17 -2.02
CA ASN A 643 -2.32 7.41 -3.16
C ASN A 643 -0.80 7.10 -3.07
N ALA A 644 -0.21 7.01 -1.86
CA ALA A 644 1.25 6.89 -1.70
C ALA A 644 1.78 5.67 -0.92
N GLY A 645 1.05 4.55 -0.83
CA GLY A 645 1.55 3.31 -0.20
C GLY A 645 2.78 2.76 -0.95
N ILE A 646 3.96 2.74 -0.31
CA ILE A 646 5.30 2.60 -0.93
C ILE A 646 5.64 3.67 -2.01
N ALA A 647 4.68 4.24 -2.73
CA ALA A 647 4.90 5.34 -3.68
C ALA A 647 5.38 6.65 -3.00
N GLY A 648 5.26 6.81 -1.67
CA GLY A 648 6.00 7.84 -0.91
C GLY A 648 7.52 7.64 -0.87
N ILE A 649 8.02 6.53 -1.45
CA ILE A 649 9.43 6.12 -1.56
C ILE A 649 9.79 5.90 -3.04
N ALA A 650 9.05 5.06 -3.77
CA ALA A 650 9.37 4.67 -5.16
C ALA A 650 8.18 4.85 -6.15
N PRO A 651 7.69 6.08 -6.40
CA PRO A 651 6.40 6.34 -7.06
C PRO A 651 6.27 5.97 -8.55
N ASN A 652 7.30 5.39 -9.19
CA ASN A 652 7.32 5.15 -10.65
C ASN A 652 7.70 3.71 -11.02
N THR A 653 7.65 2.77 -10.07
CA THR A 653 8.00 1.35 -10.26
C THR A 653 7.07 0.48 -9.42
N HIS A 654 6.56 -0.61 -10.01
CA HIS A 654 5.85 -1.63 -9.26
C HIS A 654 6.87 -2.57 -8.59
N LEU A 655 6.69 -2.80 -7.30
CA LEU A 655 7.32 -3.89 -6.56
C LEU A 655 6.23 -4.93 -6.27
N GLN A 656 6.23 -6.02 -7.03
CA GLN A 656 5.31 -7.13 -6.81
C GLN A 656 5.95 -8.16 -5.88
N LEU A 657 5.18 -8.52 -4.85
CA LEU A 657 5.42 -9.70 -4.03
C LEU A 657 4.50 -10.81 -4.54
N THR A 658 4.97 -12.05 -4.63
CA THR A 658 4.19 -13.19 -5.12
C THR A 658 4.65 -14.51 -4.50
N LEU A 659 3.90 -15.59 -4.69
CA LEU A 659 4.36 -16.96 -4.45
C LEU A 659 4.97 -17.55 -5.72
N GLU A 660 5.89 -18.50 -5.56
CA GLU A 660 6.41 -19.33 -6.65
C GLU A 660 5.31 -19.93 -7.54
N SER A 661 4.20 -20.39 -6.94
CA SER A 661 3.04 -20.96 -7.66
C SER A 661 2.32 -19.98 -8.60
N HIS A 662 2.56 -18.68 -8.46
CA HIS A 662 1.98 -17.61 -9.27
C HIS A 662 3.05 -16.81 -10.04
N LEU A 663 4.27 -17.33 -10.14
CA LEU A 663 5.41 -16.62 -10.73
C LEU A 663 5.16 -16.28 -12.21
N SER A 664 4.59 -17.21 -12.99
CA SER A 664 4.24 -17.01 -14.41
C SER A 664 3.18 -15.92 -14.62
N GLU A 665 2.13 -15.91 -13.80
CA GLU A 665 1.07 -14.87 -13.83
C GLU A 665 1.64 -13.49 -13.43
N SER A 666 2.56 -13.48 -12.47
CA SER A 666 3.25 -12.26 -12.02
C SER A 666 4.16 -11.70 -13.11
N ILE A 667 4.89 -12.55 -13.83
CA ILE A 667 5.71 -12.15 -14.98
C ILE A 667 4.86 -11.58 -16.11
N ALA A 668 3.65 -12.09 -16.32
CA ALA A 668 2.72 -11.59 -17.32
C ALA A 668 2.06 -10.23 -16.94
N ALA A 669 2.10 -9.85 -15.66
CA ALA A 669 1.54 -8.59 -15.15
C ALA A 669 2.56 -7.44 -15.05
N LEU A 670 3.87 -7.74 -15.12
CA LEU A 670 4.96 -6.81 -14.88
C LEU A 670 5.60 -6.31 -16.19
N HIS A 671 6.13 -5.08 -16.15
CA HIS A 671 6.74 -4.42 -17.29
C HIS A 671 8.24 -4.21 -17.07
N PRO A 672 9.03 -3.92 -18.12
CA PRO A 672 10.47 -3.66 -17.99
C PRO A 672 10.78 -2.65 -16.87
N GLY A 673 11.72 -3.00 -16.00
CA GLY A 673 12.10 -2.25 -14.80
C GLY A 673 11.07 -2.18 -13.67
N ASP A 674 10.04 -3.02 -13.67
CA ASP A 674 9.38 -3.40 -12.42
C ASP A 674 10.19 -4.46 -11.67
N VAL A 675 9.81 -4.72 -10.42
CA VAL A 675 10.60 -5.53 -9.48
C VAL A 675 9.76 -6.68 -8.95
N LEU A 676 10.33 -7.87 -8.99
CA LEU A 676 9.65 -9.11 -8.62
C LEU A 676 10.43 -9.77 -7.47
N LEU A 677 9.80 -9.93 -6.31
CA LEU A 677 10.31 -10.71 -5.19
C LEU A 677 9.29 -11.81 -4.89
N TYR A 678 9.71 -13.08 -4.98
CA TYR A 678 8.83 -14.21 -4.74
C TYR A 678 9.20 -14.97 -3.45
N GLU A 679 8.18 -15.52 -2.80
CA GLU A 679 8.30 -16.38 -1.62
C GLU A 679 8.20 -17.86 -2.04
N THR A 680 9.06 -18.70 -1.45
CA THR A 680 9.03 -20.16 -1.60
C THR A 680 8.32 -20.77 -0.40
N HIS A 681 7.25 -21.53 -0.66
CA HIS A 681 6.33 -21.99 0.38
C HIS A 681 6.94 -23.17 1.17
N ALA A 682 7.47 -22.91 2.38
CA ALA A 682 8.08 -23.92 3.26
C ALA A 682 7.07 -24.86 3.96
N GLY A 683 5.99 -25.23 3.26
CA GLY A 683 4.86 -25.99 3.78
C GLY A 683 5.04 -27.50 3.64
N GLY A 684 5.88 -28.13 4.46
CA GLY A 684 5.96 -29.59 4.53
C GLY A 684 7.24 -30.14 5.15
N THR A 685 7.11 -31.23 5.93
CA THR A 685 8.23 -31.87 6.62
C THR A 685 9.10 -32.74 5.68
N LEU A 686 10.11 -32.15 5.02
CA LEU A 686 11.20 -32.91 4.39
C LEU A 686 12.54 -32.12 4.37
N ASN A 687 13.39 -32.38 5.36
CA ASN A 687 14.86 -32.25 5.37
C ASN A 687 15.55 -31.17 4.47
N GLY A 688 15.22 -29.89 4.63
CA GLY A 688 16.19 -28.79 4.48
C GLY A 688 16.87 -28.59 3.12
N LEU A 689 16.27 -29.04 2.01
CA LEU A 689 16.79 -28.80 0.66
C LEU A 689 16.51 -27.34 0.22
N TYR A 690 17.57 -26.60 -0.08
CA TYR A 690 17.57 -25.20 -0.57
C TYR A 690 18.77 -24.96 -1.49
N PRO A 691 18.73 -23.98 -2.42
CA PRO A 691 17.59 -23.14 -2.82
C PRO A 691 16.82 -23.72 -4.02
N LYS A 692 15.65 -23.15 -4.30
CA LYS A 692 14.72 -23.71 -5.30
C LYS A 692 14.99 -23.34 -6.76
N GLU A 693 16.01 -22.55 -7.08
CA GLU A 693 16.62 -22.54 -8.43
C GLU A 693 16.97 -23.96 -8.92
N LEU A 694 17.14 -24.93 -8.02
CA LEU A 694 17.29 -26.34 -8.36
C LEU A 694 16.12 -26.91 -9.20
N GLU A 695 14.88 -26.42 -9.01
CA GLU A 695 13.73 -26.78 -9.86
C GLU A 695 13.81 -26.06 -11.23
N PRO A 696 13.82 -26.79 -12.36
CA PRO A 696 14.04 -26.20 -13.68
C PRO A 696 13.03 -25.12 -14.09
N ASP A 697 11.76 -25.28 -13.69
CA ASP A 697 10.66 -24.43 -14.15
C ASP A 697 10.73 -23.03 -13.51
N THR A 698 11.01 -22.95 -12.20
CA THR A 698 11.21 -21.68 -11.47
C THR A 698 12.43 -20.91 -12.00
N TYR A 699 13.53 -21.63 -12.30
CA TYR A 699 14.72 -21.05 -12.93
C TYR A 699 14.42 -20.52 -14.34
N ALA A 700 13.69 -21.28 -15.16
CA ALA A 700 13.31 -20.87 -16.51
C ALA A 700 12.37 -19.64 -16.50
N LEU A 701 11.39 -19.59 -15.59
CA LEU A 701 10.54 -18.42 -15.39
C LEU A 701 11.35 -17.19 -14.93
N THR A 702 12.33 -17.38 -14.05
CA THR A 702 13.25 -16.30 -13.62
C THR A 702 14.07 -15.76 -14.79
N GLN A 703 14.59 -16.62 -15.67
CA GLN A 703 15.26 -16.18 -16.91
C GLN A 703 14.32 -15.42 -17.86
N ILE A 704 13.06 -15.86 -18.03
CA ILE A 704 12.05 -15.17 -18.84
C ILE A 704 11.73 -13.78 -18.24
N ALA A 705 11.58 -13.68 -16.92
CA ALA A 705 11.34 -12.41 -16.24
C ALA A 705 12.46 -11.40 -16.51
N VAL A 706 13.72 -11.83 -16.35
CA VAL A 706 14.91 -11.00 -16.58
C VAL A 706 15.05 -10.61 -18.06
N ALA A 707 14.73 -11.52 -18.99
CA ALA A 707 14.70 -11.23 -20.43
C ALA A 707 13.60 -10.22 -20.82
N ASN A 708 12.50 -10.18 -20.08
CA ASN A 708 11.44 -9.16 -20.18
C ASN A 708 11.80 -7.85 -19.45
N GLY A 709 13.05 -7.68 -18.99
CA GLY A 709 13.53 -6.49 -18.28
C GLY A 709 13.03 -6.37 -16.83
N ILE A 710 12.34 -7.37 -16.28
CA ILE A 710 11.85 -7.37 -14.90
C ILE A 710 13.02 -7.67 -13.96
N THR A 711 13.20 -6.84 -12.93
CA THR A 711 14.30 -7.03 -11.97
C THR A 711 13.89 -8.00 -10.86
N VAL A 712 14.21 -9.27 -11.04
CA VAL A 712 13.95 -10.31 -10.03
C VAL A 712 14.91 -10.17 -8.84
N VAL A 713 14.40 -10.29 -7.63
CA VAL A 713 15.14 -10.40 -6.37
C VAL A 713 14.78 -11.75 -5.74
N GLU A 714 15.76 -12.64 -5.62
CA GLU A 714 15.56 -14.01 -5.14
C GLU A 714 16.07 -14.21 -3.71
N VAL A 715 15.40 -15.09 -2.96
CA VAL A 715 15.74 -15.44 -1.58
C VAL A 715 16.52 -16.75 -1.51
N ALA A 716 17.85 -16.65 -1.43
CA ALA A 716 18.72 -17.80 -1.24
C ALA A 716 18.68 -18.25 0.24
N GLY A 717 17.95 -19.33 0.52
CA GLY A 717 17.79 -19.90 1.86
C GLY A 717 19.10 -20.44 2.45
N ASN A 718 19.37 -20.10 3.71
CA ASN A 718 20.51 -20.60 4.48
C ASN A 718 20.01 -21.53 5.59
N GLY A 719 20.00 -22.83 5.31
CA GLY A 719 19.66 -23.89 6.27
C GLY A 719 20.77 -24.22 7.28
N GLY A 720 21.65 -23.26 7.59
CA GLY A 720 22.91 -23.50 8.31
C GLY A 720 24.08 -23.91 7.41
N LYS A 721 23.99 -23.63 6.10
CA LYS A 721 25.01 -23.93 5.08
C LYS A 721 25.66 -22.66 4.55
N ASN A 722 26.98 -22.70 4.36
CA ASN A 722 27.75 -21.54 3.93
C ASN A 722 27.91 -21.50 2.41
N LEU A 723 27.25 -20.54 1.76
CA LEU A 723 27.31 -20.39 0.30
C LEU A 723 28.61 -19.71 -0.19
N ASP A 724 29.46 -19.25 0.73
CA ASP A 724 30.86 -18.87 0.49
C ASP A 724 31.85 -20.03 0.74
N ASP A 725 31.41 -21.26 1.05
CA ASP A 725 32.31 -22.42 1.24
C ASP A 725 32.50 -23.18 -0.08
N PRO A 726 33.70 -23.15 -0.70
CA PRO A 726 34.00 -23.93 -1.89
C PRO A 726 34.11 -25.45 -1.64
N ALA A 727 33.90 -25.92 -0.41
CA ALA A 727 33.73 -27.35 -0.10
C ALA A 727 32.24 -27.77 0.02
N ASP A 728 31.28 -26.84 0.09
CA ASP A 728 29.85 -27.20 0.11
C ASP A 728 29.34 -27.49 -1.30
N PHE A 729 28.91 -28.74 -1.52
CA PHE A 729 28.40 -29.22 -2.82
C PHE A 729 27.20 -28.40 -3.34
N ASP A 730 26.35 -27.90 -2.45
CA ASP A 730 25.17 -27.13 -2.86
C ASP A 730 25.62 -25.72 -3.30
N ALA A 731 26.53 -25.09 -2.55
CA ALA A 731 27.17 -23.83 -2.95
C ALA A 731 27.87 -23.96 -4.31
N HIS A 732 28.61 -25.05 -4.51
CA HIS A 732 29.29 -25.36 -5.77
C HIS A 732 28.33 -25.60 -6.94
N THR A 733 27.12 -26.11 -6.67
CA THR A 733 26.07 -26.32 -7.67
C THR A 733 25.37 -25.03 -8.06
N ILE A 734 25.08 -24.16 -7.08
CA ILE A 734 24.45 -22.84 -7.31
C ILE A 734 25.42 -21.91 -8.04
N MET A 735 26.65 -21.79 -7.54
CA MET A 735 27.74 -21.03 -8.18
C MET A 735 28.23 -21.67 -9.50
N GLY A 736 27.79 -22.90 -9.79
CA GLY A 736 28.07 -23.65 -11.01
C GLY A 736 26.97 -23.56 -12.07
N ARG A 737 25.79 -23.01 -11.77
CA ARG A 737 24.77 -22.69 -12.78
C ARG A 737 25.04 -21.31 -13.40
N PRO A 738 24.73 -21.13 -14.70
CA PRO A 738 24.96 -19.86 -15.38
C PRO A 738 23.82 -18.85 -15.11
N ASP A 739 24.19 -17.58 -15.02
CA ASP A 739 23.45 -16.39 -15.49
C ASP A 739 21.90 -16.31 -15.50
N SER A 740 21.18 -16.89 -14.53
CA SER A 740 19.72 -16.65 -14.34
C SER A 740 19.34 -15.17 -14.28
N GLY A 741 20.25 -14.33 -13.76
CA GLY A 741 20.14 -12.88 -13.77
C GLY A 741 19.28 -12.27 -12.67
N ALA A 742 18.81 -13.07 -11.71
CA ALA A 742 18.22 -12.54 -10.48
C ALA A 742 19.26 -11.78 -9.63
N ILE A 743 18.76 -10.92 -8.74
CA ILE A 743 19.53 -10.41 -7.59
C ILE A 743 19.37 -11.43 -6.46
N MET A 744 20.33 -12.35 -6.33
CA MET A 744 20.39 -13.30 -5.22
C MET A 744 20.64 -12.59 -3.89
N VAL A 745 19.80 -12.87 -2.87
CA VAL A 745 19.95 -12.34 -1.51
C VAL A 745 19.94 -13.48 -0.51
N GLY A 746 21.07 -13.66 0.20
CA GLY A 746 21.23 -14.72 1.19
C GLY A 746 20.46 -14.50 2.50
N ALA A 747 19.94 -15.58 3.08
CA ALA A 747 19.17 -15.54 4.32
C ALA A 747 20.03 -15.28 5.58
N GLY A 748 20.39 -14.02 5.83
CA GLY A 748 21.13 -13.58 7.01
C GLY A 748 20.42 -12.53 7.86
N ALA A 749 20.66 -12.54 9.17
CA ALA A 749 20.24 -11.47 10.05
C ALA A 749 21.15 -10.24 9.86
N PRO A 750 20.63 -9.09 9.38
CA PRO A 750 21.47 -7.91 9.14
C PRO A 750 22.16 -7.45 10.43
N PRO A 751 23.42 -6.98 10.36
CA PRO A 751 24.22 -6.64 11.53
C PRO A 751 23.53 -5.59 12.40
N SER A 752 23.63 -5.79 13.73
CA SER A 752 22.85 -5.03 14.70
C SER A 752 23.19 -3.53 14.70
N PRO A 753 22.28 -2.72 15.25
CA PRO A 753 21.51 -1.72 14.50
C PRO A 753 22.35 -0.80 13.61
N SER A 754 22.83 -1.32 12.47
CA SER A 754 23.76 -0.59 11.58
C SER A 754 23.53 -0.81 10.08
N GLY A 755 22.38 -1.37 9.67
CA GLY A 755 21.92 -1.31 8.28
C GLY A 755 21.92 0.15 7.81
N THR A 756 22.81 0.47 6.85
CA THR A 756 23.56 1.74 6.91
C THR A 756 22.72 3.00 6.90
N ASN A 757 22.74 3.73 8.02
CA ASN A 757 22.24 5.09 8.10
C ASN A 757 22.83 5.95 6.97
N CYS A 758 21.98 6.69 6.26
CA CYS A 758 22.36 7.54 5.11
C CYS A 758 23.47 8.56 5.41
N LEU A 759 23.70 8.85 6.70
CA LEU A 759 24.75 9.72 7.21
C LEU A 759 25.86 8.89 7.89
N GLY A 760 26.58 8.10 7.10
CA GLY A 760 27.76 7.36 7.56
C GLY A 760 28.86 8.30 8.09
N ALA A 761 29.12 8.23 9.39
CA ALA A 761 30.26 8.85 10.08
C ALA A 761 30.46 8.30 11.51
N ASN A 762 29.37 8.12 12.28
CA ASN A 762 29.42 7.68 13.67
C ASN A 762 28.35 6.59 13.97
N PRO A 763 28.75 5.39 14.45
CA PRO A 763 27.80 4.40 14.94
C PRO A 763 27.33 4.74 16.38
N PRO A 764 26.07 4.49 16.75
CA PRO A 764 25.64 4.53 18.14
C PRO A 764 26.21 3.34 18.92
N VAL A 765 26.56 3.55 20.19
CA VAL A 765 27.24 2.55 21.04
C VAL A 765 26.38 1.29 21.22
N GLU A 766 27.02 0.12 21.11
CA GLU A 766 26.40 -1.19 21.30
C GLU A 766 25.65 -1.32 22.64
N ARG A 767 24.61 -2.16 22.65
CA ARG A 767 23.98 -2.66 23.87
C ARG A 767 23.80 -4.17 23.78
N SER A 768 24.26 -4.87 24.81
CA SER A 768 24.30 -6.33 24.88
C SER A 768 22.92 -6.99 24.71
N ALA A 769 22.91 -8.13 24.01
CA ALA A 769 21.73 -8.96 23.85
C ALA A 769 21.30 -9.61 25.18
N ILE A 770 20.01 -9.97 25.28
CA ILE A 770 19.49 -10.79 26.38
C ILE A 770 19.57 -12.25 25.95
N ASN A 771 20.24 -13.08 26.74
CA ASN A 771 20.42 -14.50 26.46
C ASN A 771 19.28 -15.33 27.11
N LEU A 772 18.63 -16.20 26.33
CA LEU A 772 17.64 -17.17 26.78
C LEU A 772 17.99 -18.54 26.18
N SER A 773 18.27 -19.52 27.05
CA SER A 773 19.22 -20.61 26.76
C SER A 773 18.65 -21.86 26.07
N TRP A 774 17.52 -21.78 25.36
CA TRP A 774 16.79 -22.97 24.88
C TRP A 774 16.40 -22.96 23.39
N TRP A 775 16.49 -21.83 22.69
CA TRP A 775 16.31 -21.76 21.23
C TRP A 775 17.45 -20.93 20.61
N GLY A 776 18.16 -21.52 19.65
CA GLY A 776 19.45 -21.03 19.13
C GLY A 776 19.40 -19.83 18.18
N SER A 777 18.32 -19.05 18.16
CA SER A 777 18.16 -17.88 17.29
C SER A 777 17.45 -16.75 18.02
N ASN A 778 18.10 -15.58 18.12
CA ASN A 778 17.60 -14.39 18.82
C ASN A 778 17.90 -13.13 17.99
N TYR A 779 17.33 -13.08 16.77
CA TYR A 779 17.59 -12.01 15.81
C TYR A 779 16.31 -11.25 15.46
N GLY A 780 16.36 -9.92 15.56
CA GLY A 780 15.28 -9.01 15.20
C GLY A 780 15.86 -7.69 14.69
N SER A 781 15.64 -7.40 13.40
CA SER A 781 16.20 -6.24 12.71
C SER A 781 15.44 -4.95 13.01
N ARG A 782 16.16 -3.87 13.36
CA ARG A 782 15.62 -2.51 13.36
C ARG A 782 15.84 -1.88 11.98
N VAL A 783 14.84 -1.22 11.42
CA VAL A 783 14.96 -0.40 10.20
C VAL A 783 14.52 1.02 10.53
N ASP A 784 15.37 2.02 10.25
CA ASP A 784 15.02 3.43 10.39
C ASP A 784 14.34 3.93 9.10
N VAL A 785 13.01 3.93 9.12
CA VAL A 785 12.16 4.36 8.00
C VAL A 785 12.35 5.85 7.66
N GLN A 786 12.70 6.69 8.64
CA GLN A 786 12.92 8.14 8.41
C GLN A 786 14.28 8.39 7.76
N ALA A 787 15.32 7.71 8.20
CA ALA A 787 16.62 7.73 7.51
C ALA A 787 16.49 7.17 6.09
N TYR A 788 15.81 6.03 5.92
CA TYR A 788 15.60 5.40 4.61
C TYR A 788 14.84 6.34 3.65
N GLY A 789 13.71 6.91 4.06
CA GLY A 789 12.99 7.92 3.28
C GLY A 789 13.85 9.14 2.93
N SER A 790 14.78 9.53 3.79
CA SER A 790 15.70 10.65 3.53
C SER A 790 16.77 10.30 2.47
N CYS A 791 17.31 9.07 2.43
CA CYS A 791 18.14 8.60 1.29
C CYS A 791 17.36 8.68 -0.03
N VAL A 792 16.09 8.30 0.03
CA VAL A 792 15.20 8.14 -1.12
C VAL A 792 14.83 9.52 -1.72
N ALA A 793 14.50 10.51 -0.88
CA ALA A 793 14.44 11.92 -1.28
C ALA A 793 15.73 12.39 -1.97
N ALA A 794 16.89 12.05 -1.40
CA ALA A 794 18.17 12.43 -1.98
C ALA A 794 18.41 11.80 -3.36
N ALA A 795 17.77 10.66 -3.69
CA ALA A 795 17.78 10.07 -5.02
C ALA A 795 16.89 10.80 -6.03
N GLY A 796 15.91 11.58 -5.56
CA GLY A 796 15.04 12.43 -6.37
C GLY A 796 13.63 11.90 -6.57
N THR A 797 13.21 10.86 -5.86
CA THR A 797 11.77 10.61 -5.70
C THR A 797 11.17 11.65 -4.73
N LEU A 798 9.85 11.82 -4.76
CA LEU A 798 9.18 12.79 -3.89
C LEU A 798 8.91 12.14 -2.52
N THR A 799 9.65 12.54 -1.48
CA THR A 799 9.27 12.19 -0.11
C THR A 799 8.02 12.94 0.32
N TYR A 800 7.12 12.23 0.99
CA TYR A 800 6.04 12.83 1.75
C TYR A 800 6.57 13.68 2.90
N ARG A 801 6.39 15.00 2.83
CA ARG A 801 6.68 15.94 3.93
C ARG A 801 5.53 15.97 4.95
N ASP A 802 5.36 14.88 5.72
CA ASP A 802 5.14 15.00 7.16
C ASP A 802 5.14 13.65 7.91
N LEU A 803 6.19 13.43 8.69
CA LEU A 803 6.18 12.51 9.84
C LEU A 803 6.52 13.35 11.08
N THR A 804 5.56 14.18 11.49
CA THR A 804 5.80 15.33 12.39
C THR A 804 6.51 14.95 13.69
N SER A 805 7.51 15.75 14.04
CA SER A 805 8.58 15.45 15.01
C SER A 805 8.19 15.37 16.50
N ASN A 806 6.91 15.46 16.83
CA ASN A 806 6.48 16.01 18.13
C ASN A 806 6.06 14.96 19.17
N VAL A 807 6.77 13.82 19.22
CA VAL A 807 6.77 12.90 20.37
C VAL A 807 8.21 12.44 20.64
N ASN A 808 8.70 12.63 21.87
CA ASN A 808 10.03 12.18 22.32
C ASN A 808 10.07 10.65 22.51
N ASP A 809 10.20 9.89 21.43
CA ASP A 809 10.50 8.45 21.48
C ASP A 809 11.81 8.12 20.73
N PRO A 810 12.94 7.96 21.45
CA PRO A 810 14.22 7.56 20.86
C PRO A 810 14.34 6.05 20.58
N ASN A 811 13.26 5.26 20.68
CA ASN A 811 13.24 3.82 20.42
C ASN A 811 11.95 3.35 19.71
N LYS A 812 11.53 4.00 18.62
CA LYS A 812 10.61 3.35 17.66
C LYS A 812 11.27 2.09 17.09
N VAL A 813 10.79 0.93 17.54
CA VAL A 813 11.40 -0.38 17.35
C VAL A 813 10.29 -1.40 17.18
N TYR A 814 10.15 -1.95 15.97
CA TYR A 814 9.25 -3.06 15.73
C TYR A 814 9.95 -4.39 16.06
N ARG A 815 9.26 -5.20 16.86
CA ARG A 815 9.48 -6.62 17.13
C ARG A 815 8.22 -7.35 16.64
N SER A 816 8.23 -8.61 16.21
CA SER A 816 9.23 -9.68 16.37
C SER A 816 9.07 -10.75 15.29
N MET A 817 10.15 -11.49 15.01
CA MET A 817 10.18 -12.91 14.59
C MET A 817 9.30 -13.34 13.41
N PHE A 818 9.95 -13.77 12.33
CA PHE A 818 9.37 -14.53 11.23
C PHE A 818 10.11 -15.88 11.12
N ASN A 819 9.47 -16.91 10.57
CA ASN A 819 10.02 -18.27 10.50
C ASN A 819 10.28 -18.67 9.04
N GLY A 820 11.47 -18.34 8.53
CA GLY A 820 11.87 -18.53 7.13
C GLY A 820 12.07 -17.20 6.40
N THR A 821 13.13 -17.08 5.59
CA THR A 821 13.58 -15.85 4.90
C THR A 821 14.09 -14.71 5.79
N SER A 822 14.99 -13.88 5.26
CA SER A 822 15.65 -12.78 5.99
C SER A 822 15.03 -11.41 5.67
N SER A 823 15.13 -10.48 6.61
CA SER A 823 14.77 -9.08 6.36
C SER A 823 15.68 -8.37 5.34
N ALA A 824 16.79 -8.99 4.93
CA ALA A 824 17.64 -8.48 3.86
C ALA A 824 16.93 -8.46 2.49
N SER A 825 16.12 -9.47 2.16
CA SER A 825 15.50 -9.59 0.83
C SER A 825 14.46 -8.49 0.56
N ALA A 826 13.59 -8.19 1.52
CA ALA A 826 12.63 -7.08 1.41
C ALA A 826 13.32 -5.71 1.38
N ILE A 827 14.45 -5.53 2.09
CA ILE A 827 15.25 -4.30 2.02
C ILE A 827 15.93 -4.18 0.64
N MET A 828 16.43 -5.27 0.07
CA MET A 828 16.99 -5.28 -1.28
C MET A 828 15.94 -4.95 -2.32
N ALA A 829 14.77 -5.61 -2.28
CA ALA A 829 13.65 -5.32 -3.19
C ALA A 829 13.17 -3.86 -3.10
N GLY A 830 13.01 -3.31 -1.89
CA GLY A 830 12.67 -1.89 -1.69
C GLY A 830 13.74 -0.93 -2.21
N ALA A 831 15.03 -1.30 -2.10
CA ALA A 831 16.13 -0.51 -2.65
C ALA A 831 16.15 -0.57 -4.19
N VAL A 832 16.04 -1.77 -4.76
CA VAL A 832 15.92 -2.03 -6.21
C VAL A 832 14.76 -1.24 -6.82
N ALA A 833 13.58 -1.29 -6.19
CA ALA A 833 12.41 -0.51 -6.61
C ALA A 833 12.64 1.00 -6.51
N THR A 834 13.44 1.47 -5.56
CA THR A 834 13.87 2.87 -5.52
C THR A 834 14.79 3.22 -6.69
N VAL A 835 15.76 2.36 -7.04
CA VAL A 835 16.66 2.63 -8.19
C VAL A 835 15.88 2.66 -9.51
N GLN A 836 15.02 1.67 -9.73
CA GLN A 836 14.13 1.62 -10.90
C GLN A 836 13.14 2.79 -10.92
N GLY A 837 12.54 3.14 -9.77
CA GLY A 837 11.57 4.23 -9.65
C GLY A 837 12.19 5.62 -9.80
N VAL A 838 13.52 5.74 -9.67
CA VAL A 838 14.30 6.92 -10.09
C VAL A 838 14.56 6.87 -11.60
N ALA A 839 14.93 5.72 -12.15
CA ALA A 839 15.22 5.56 -13.57
C ALA A 839 13.99 5.81 -14.46
N LYS A 840 12.87 5.13 -14.20
CA LYS A 840 11.58 5.29 -14.92
C LYS A 840 11.07 6.73 -14.91
N LYS A 841 11.22 7.45 -13.78
CA LYS A 841 10.86 8.88 -13.66
C LYS A 841 11.67 9.79 -14.61
N TYR A 842 12.89 9.37 -14.94
CA TYR A 842 13.94 10.24 -15.46
C TYR A 842 14.53 9.75 -16.80
N GLY A 843 13.81 8.89 -17.52
CA GLY A 843 14.12 8.52 -18.89
C GLY A 843 13.55 7.17 -19.30
N GLY A 844 13.72 6.16 -18.43
CA GLY A 844 13.30 4.79 -18.72
C GLY A 844 13.80 3.80 -17.66
N PRO A 845 13.31 2.55 -17.67
CA PRO A 845 13.79 1.51 -16.78
C PRO A 845 15.28 1.22 -16.97
N LEU A 846 15.94 0.76 -15.90
CA LEU A 846 17.25 0.13 -15.99
C LEU A 846 17.08 -1.33 -16.39
N GLU A 847 18.01 -1.85 -17.19
CA GLU A 847 18.12 -3.29 -17.40
C GLU A 847 18.45 -3.99 -16.07
N PRO A 848 17.91 -5.19 -15.77
CA PRO A 848 18.24 -5.92 -14.54
C PRO A 848 19.76 -6.11 -14.36
N ALA A 849 20.50 -6.27 -15.46
CA ALA A 849 21.97 -6.34 -15.46
C ALA A 849 22.64 -5.04 -14.99
N GLN A 850 22.11 -3.87 -15.39
CA GLN A 850 22.58 -2.58 -14.90
C GLN A 850 22.29 -2.41 -13.40
N VAL A 851 21.10 -2.83 -12.94
CA VAL A 851 20.77 -2.79 -11.50
C VAL A 851 21.69 -3.70 -10.68
N ARG A 852 21.95 -4.94 -11.16
CA ARG A 852 22.94 -5.86 -10.56
C ARG A 852 24.32 -5.21 -10.47
N GLN A 853 24.77 -4.57 -11.55
CA GLN A 853 26.07 -3.89 -11.59
C GLN A 853 26.15 -2.71 -10.62
N ILE A 854 25.15 -1.83 -10.63
CA ILE A 854 25.01 -0.69 -9.71
C ILE A 854 25.11 -1.17 -8.26
N LEU A 855 24.31 -2.16 -7.86
CA LEU A 855 24.29 -2.66 -6.49
C LEU A 855 25.59 -3.36 -6.10
N LYS A 856 26.21 -4.12 -7.03
CA LYS A 856 27.51 -4.77 -6.81
C LYS A 856 28.64 -3.76 -6.54
N GLN A 857 28.58 -2.56 -7.12
CA GLN A 857 29.63 -1.55 -7.06
C GLN A 857 29.39 -0.47 -6.01
N THR A 858 28.13 -0.22 -5.66
CA THR A 858 27.74 0.80 -4.68
C THR A 858 27.43 0.23 -3.31
N GLY A 859 26.96 -1.02 -3.25
CA GLY A 859 26.61 -1.71 -2.02
C GLY A 859 27.81 -1.93 -1.10
N THR A 860 27.56 -1.99 0.21
CA THR A 860 28.59 -2.18 1.22
C THR A 860 29.17 -3.60 1.12
N PRO A 861 30.48 -3.76 0.87
CA PRO A 861 31.12 -5.08 0.87
C PRO A 861 31.00 -5.74 2.24
N GLN A 862 30.84 -7.06 2.25
CA GLN A 862 30.83 -7.83 3.49
C GLN A 862 32.24 -7.99 4.07
N ALA A 863 32.32 -8.25 5.38
CA ALA A 863 33.56 -8.71 6.01
C ALA A 863 33.84 -10.17 5.57
N PRO A 864 35.07 -10.51 5.16
CA PRO A 864 35.40 -11.89 4.78
C PRO A 864 35.09 -12.88 5.91
N GLY A 865 34.27 -13.89 5.60
CA GLY A 865 33.90 -14.96 6.53
C GLY A 865 32.58 -14.74 7.30
N ASP A 866 31.75 -13.75 6.97
CA ASP A 866 30.40 -13.64 7.54
C ASP A 866 29.40 -14.55 6.80
N THR A 867 29.43 -15.85 7.14
CA THR A 867 28.69 -16.97 6.51
C THR A 867 27.15 -16.89 6.53
N ARG A 868 26.59 -15.73 6.86
CA ARG A 868 25.15 -15.48 7.00
C ARG A 868 24.52 -14.83 5.77
N HIS A 869 25.26 -14.11 4.93
CA HIS A 869 24.68 -13.30 3.85
C HIS A 869 25.36 -13.53 2.50
N ILE A 870 24.58 -13.51 1.41
CA ILE A 870 25.11 -13.43 0.04
C ILE A 870 24.92 -12.01 -0.48
N GLY A 871 25.97 -11.44 -1.10
CA GLY A 871 25.93 -10.17 -1.82
C GLY A 871 26.18 -8.92 -0.95
N PRO A 872 26.59 -7.79 -1.56
CA PRO A 872 26.81 -6.53 -0.83
C PRO A 872 25.50 -5.87 -0.43
N GLN A 873 25.47 -5.22 0.74
CA GLN A 873 24.24 -4.60 1.26
C GLN A 873 23.86 -3.34 0.46
N PRO A 874 22.57 -3.11 0.13
CA PRO A 874 22.16 -1.99 -0.70
C PRO A 874 22.44 -0.64 -0.03
N ASN A 875 23.27 0.19 -0.67
CA ASN A 875 23.68 1.50 -0.17
C ASN A 875 23.13 2.58 -1.11
N LEU A 876 21.89 3.01 -0.86
CA LEU A 876 21.19 3.98 -1.72
C LEU A 876 21.98 5.30 -1.87
N ARG A 877 22.75 5.76 -0.88
CA ARG A 877 23.57 6.98 -1.01
C ARG A 877 24.73 6.80 -1.99
N ALA A 878 25.34 5.62 -2.04
CA ALA A 878 26.32 5.29 -3.06
C ALA A 878 25.65 5.14 -4.44
N VAL A 879 24.43 4.58 -4.52
CA VAL A 879 23.62 4.58 -5.76
C VAL A 879 23.36 6.01 -6.28
N VAL A 880 22.92 6.93 -5.42
CA VAL A 880 22.74 8.35 -5.82
C VAL A 880 24.04 8.99 -6.29
N SER A 881 25.17 8.65 -5.65
CA SER A 881 26.50 9.12 -6.08
C SER A 881 26.86 8.59 -7.46
N TYR A 882 26.54 7.32 -7.72
CA TYR A 882 26.77 6.66 -8.99
C TYR A 882 25.91 7.24 -10.13
N LEU A 883 24.59 7.38 -9.90
CA LEU A 883 23.65 7.87 -10.92
C LEU A 883 23.91 9.34 -11.32
N ARG A 884 24.41 10.17 -10.40
CA ARG A 884 24.77 11.59 -10.67
C ARG A 884 26.25 11.82 -10.97
N GLY A 885 27.06 10.77 -10.95
CA GLY A 885 28.51 10.85 -10.89
C GLY A 885 29.21 10.54 -12.22
N GLY A 886 30.53 10.68 -12.21
CA GLY A 886 31.36 10.23 -13.33
C GLY A 886 31.25 11.07 -14.60
N LEU A 887 30.96 12.37 -14.51
CA LEU A 887 31.14 13.33 -15.62
C LEU A 887 32.03 14.50 -15.19
N ALA A 888 32.86 14.99 -16.11
CA ALA A 888 33.46 16.32 -16.05
C ALA A 888 33.71 16.88 -17.46
N VAL A 889 33.61 18.21 -17.61
CA VAL A 889 33.87 18.93 -18.87
C VAL A 889 34.91 20.01 -18.60
N GLY A 890 35.96 20.04 -19.41
CA GLY A 890 37.03 21.04 -19.35
C GLY A 890 36.71 22.25 -20.23
N SER A 891 37.74 22.95 -20.70
CA SER A 891 37.53 24.06 -21.65
C SER A 891 37.09 23.58 -23.03
N SER A 892 37.68 22.48 -23.54
CA SER A 892 37.42 21.95 -24.89
C SER A 892 37.51 20.41 -24.97
N HIS A 893 37.33 19.71 -23.85
CA HIS A 893 37.30 18.25 -23.78
C HIS A 893 36.34 17.80 -22.67
N ALA A 894 35.93 16.54 -22.69
CA ALA A 894 35.10 15.94 -21.65
C ALA A 894 35.62 14.55 -21.25
N ILE A 895 35.23 14.11 -20.06
CA ILE A 895 35.57 12.81 -19.47
C ILE A 895 34.36 12.21 -18.77
N SER A 896 34.14 10.92 -19.00
CA SER A 896 33.11 10.09 -18.37
C SER A 896 33.74 8.87 -17.68
N VAL A 897 33.12 8.43 -16.59
CA VAL A 897 33.43 7.16 -15.91
C VAL A 897 32.30 6.19 -16.23
N ARG A 898 32.62 5.13 -16.99
CA ARG A 898 31.70 4.03 -17.28
C ARG A 898 31.43 3.20 -16.03
N ASN A 899 30.36 2.41 -16.10
CA ASN A 899 29.95 1.52 -15.02
C ASN A 899 31.08 0.61 -14.51
N ASP A 900 31.91 0.06 -15.40
CA ASP A 900 33.05 -0.80 -15.07
C ASP A 900 34.23 -0.10 -14.34
N GLY A 901 34.16 1.21 -14.13
CA GLY A 901 35.25 2.00 -13.55
C GLY A 901 36.39 2.29 -14.52
N SER A 902 36.17 2.10 -15.83
CA SER A 902 37.02 2.64 -16.90
C SER A 902 36.68 4.11 -17.17
N VAL A 903 37.69 4.91 -17.52
CA VAL A 903 37.52 6.33 -17.88
C VAL A 903 37.59 6.47 -19.40
N TRP A 904 36.69 7.27 -19.96
CA TRP A 904 36.58 7.56 -21.38
C TRP A 904 36.55 9.07 -21.61
N ALA A 905 37.24 9.55 -22.63
CA ALA A 905 37.46 10.98 -22.90
C ALA A 905 37.21 11.32 -24.37
N TRP A 906 36.81 12.56 -24.66
CA TRP A 906 36.64 13.05 -26.05
C TRP A 906 36.85 14.57 -26.16
N GLY A 907 37.02 15.07 -27.39
CA GLY A 907 37.34 16.46 -27.71
C GLY A 907 38.82 16.74 -27.96
N LEU A 908 39.27 17.93 -27.55
CA LEU A 908 40.65 18.42 -27.72
C LEU A 908 41.66 17.51 -26.99
N ASN A 909 42.77 17.19 -27.65
CA ASN A 909 43.84 16.35 -27.10
C ASN A 909 45.26 16.90 -27.32
N SER A 910 45.40 18.18 -27.71
CA SER A 910 46.69 18.77 -28.11
C SER A 910 47.77 18.75 -27.02
N SER A 911 47.40 18.54 -25.76
CA SER A 911 48.31 18.37 -24.62
C SER A 911 48.30 16.95 -24.02
N GLY A 912 47.57 16.00 -24.62
CA GLY A 912 47.40 14.63 -24.12
C GLY A 912 46.25 14.45 -23.12
N GLN A 913 45.33 15.43 -22.99
CA GLN A 913 44.27 15.44 -21.97
C GLN A 913 43.18 14.36 -22.12
N LEU A 914 43.14 13.63 -23.24
CA LEU A 914 42.30 12.43 -23.38
C LEU A 914 42.93 11.17 -22.79
N GLY A 915 44.23 11.19 -22.45
CA GLY A 915 44.88 10.11 -21.69
C GLY A 915 45.04 8.79 -22.44
N ASN A 916 44.81 8.77 -23.76
CA ASN A 916 44.83 7.58 -24.61
C ASN A 916 46.21 7.28 -25.24
N GLY A 917 47.29 7.82 -24.67
CA GLY A 917 48.65 7.74 -25.22
C GLY A 917 48.94 8.70 -26.37
N THR A 918 47.93 9.24 -27.06
CA THR A 918 48.07 10.13 -28.21
C THR A 918 47.91 11.61 -27.83
N THR A 919 48.20 12.51 -28.78
CA THR A 919 47.84 13.94 -28.73
C THR A 919 46.85 14.33 -29.84
N VAL A 920 46.06 13.37 -30.33
CA VAL A 920 45.12 13.56 -31.45
C VAL A 920 43.69 13.71 -30.90
N ASN A 921 42.97 14.74 -31.34
CA ASN A 921 41.58 15.00 -30.94
C ASN A 921 40.67 13.82 -31.31
N SER A 922 39.59 13.62 -30.56
CA SER A 922 38.58 12.59 -30.86
C SER A 922 37.18 13.18 -30.89
N THR A 923 36.41 12.85 -31.93
CA THR A 923 34.98 13.19 -32.06
C THR A 923 34.04 12.11 -31.50
N SER A 924 34.59 11.01 -30.98
CA SER A 924 33.90 9.94 -30.24
C SER A 924 34.60 9.68 -28.90
N GLY A 925 33.97 8.95 -27.98
CA GLY A 925 34.63 8.48 -26.76
C GLY A 925 35.84 7.58 -27.04
N VAL A 926 37.00 7.88 -26.43
CA VAL A 926 38.19 7.01 -26.40
C VAL A 926 38.56 6.63 -24.98
N GLN A 927 38.97 5.38 -24.75
CA GLN A 927 39.37 4.89 -23.43
C GLN A 927 40.71 5.49 -22.98
N VAL A 928 40.77 5.93 -21.73
CA VAL A 928 42.01 6.36 -21.07
C VAL A 928 42.92 5.15 -20.85
N SER A 929 44.16 5.22 -21.32
CA SER A 929 45.10 4.09 -21.30
C SER A 929 45.55 3.73 -19.88
N GLY A 930 45.46 2.45 -19.52
CA GLY A 930 46.01 1.90 -18.27
C GLY A 930 45.29 2.29 -16.97
N LEU A 931 44.18 3.04 -17.03
CA LEU A 931 43.44 3.51 -15.86
C LEU A 931 42.15 2.72 -15.63
N SER A 932 42.05 2.07 -14.47
CA SER A 932 40.89 1.29 -14.04
C SER A 932 40.65 1.41 -12.54
N GLY A 933 39.43 1.08 -12.10
CA GLY A 933 39.01 1.21 -10.71
C GLY A 933 38.82 2.66 -10.26
N VAL A 934 38.47 3.56 -11.21
CA VAL A 934 38.02 4.92 -10.91
C VAL A 934 36.58 4.86 -10.41
N VAL A 935 36.29 5.59 -9.34
CA VAL A 935 34.94 5.57 -8.74
C VAL A 935 33.98 6.35 -9.62
N ARG A 936 32.85 5.75 -10.03
CA ARG A 936 31.74 6.50 -10.63
C ARG A 936 31.00 7.27 -9.53
N ALA A 937 31.45 8.49 -9.25
CA ALA A 937 30.86 9.40 -8.26
C ALA A 937 31.05 10.88 -8.67
N PRO A 938 30.32 11.85 -8.07
CA PRO A 938 30.44 13.25 -8.44
C PRO A 938 31.74 13.81 -7.85
N GLY A 939 32.52 14.53 -8.67
CA GLY A 939 33.88 14.96 -8.29
C GLY A 939 34.91 13.83 -8.23
N ALA A 940 34.60 12.61 -8.68
CA ALA A 940 35.61 11.55 -8.81
C ALA A 940 36.49 11.69 -10.06
N VAL A 941 36.03 12.48 -11.03
CA VAL A 941 36.81 13.01 -12.16
C VAL A 941 36.66 14.52 -12.22
N ALA A 942 37.68 15.22 -12.73
CA ALA A 942 37.65 16.66 -12.98
C ALA A 942 38.49 17.02 -14.21
N ALA A 943 38.04 18.01 -14.98
CA ALA A 943 38.70 18.47 -16.20
C ALA A 943 39.04 19.95 -16.06
N GLY A 944 40.31 20.31 -16.28
CA GLY A 944 40.79 21.70 -16.29
C GLY A 944 40.73 22.32 -17.69
N GLN A 945 41.64 23.25 -17.99
CA GLN A 945 41.70 23.81 -19.34
C GLN A 945 42.18 22.77 -20.38
N ASN A 946 43.30 22.13 -20.07
CA ASN A 946 44.01 21.18 -20.93
C ASN A 946 44.58 20.00 -20.12
N HIS A 947 44.01 19.71 -18.95
CA HIS A 947 44.41 18.57 -18.11
C HIS A 947 43.18 17.90 -17.49
N SER A 948 43.37 16.69 -16.99
CA SER A 948 42.34 15.79 -16.50
C SER A 948 42.81 15.13 -15.20
N LEU A 949 41.89 14.90 -14.27
CA LEU A 949 42.10 14.26 -12.97
C LEU A 949 41.08 13.14 -12.77
N ALA A 950 41.50 12.06 -12.09
CA ALA A 950 40.63 11.01 -11.59
C ALA A 950 41.09 10.51 -10.21
N VAL A 951 40.16 10.08 -9.36
CA VAL A 951 40.45 9.37 -8.10
C VAL A 951 40.04 7.90 -8.20
N ARG A 952 40.94 7.01 -7.84
CA ARG A 952 40.69 5.55 -7.80
C ARG A 952 40.10 5.15 -6.46
N ALA A 953 39.48 3.96 -6.40
CA ALA A 953 38.82 3.45 -5.20
C ALA A 953 39.76 3.26 -3.99
N ASP A 954 41.08 3.18 -4.21
CA ASP A 954 42.12 3.18 -3.17
C ASP A 954 42.47 4.58 -2.63
N GLY A 955 41.80 5.62 -3.11
CA GLY A 955 42.03 7.01 -2.72
C GLY A 955 43.30 7.64 -3.30
N THR A 956 43.92 7.01 -4.32
CA THR A 956 45.00 7.62 -5.11
C THR A 956 44.45 8.53 -6.21
N VAL A 957 45.12 9.66 -6.47
CA VAL A 957 44.77 10.57 -7.57
C VAL A 957 45.71 10.38 -8.75
N TRP A 958 45.14 10.39 -9.94
CA TRP A 958 45.83 10.24 -11.23
C TRP A 958 45.50 11.44 -12.11
N ALA A 959 46.48 11.93 -12.86
CA ALA A 959 46.39 13.14 -13.66
C ALA A 959 47.04 12.95 -15.03
N TRP A 960 46.54 13.63 -16.07
CA TRP A 960 47.13 13.64 -17.41
C TRP A 960 46.79 14.92 -18.19
N GLY A 961 47.45 15.13 -19.33
CA GLY A 961 47.39 16.35 -20.14
C GLY A 961 48.53 17.32 -19.87
N ALA A 962 48.22 18.62 -19.95
CA ALA A 962 49.16 19.72 -19.76
C ALA A 962 49.69 19.78 -18.31
N ASN A 963 50.99 20.10 -18.16
CA ASN A 963 51.67 20.17 -16.87
C ASN A 963 52.61 21.38 -16.69
N GLY A 964 52.60 22.35 -17.62
CA GLY A 964 53.56 23.47 -17.61
C GLY A 964 53.51 24.37 -16.35
N SER A 965 52.49 24.25 -15.51
CA SER A 965 52.38 24.90 -14.19
C SER A 965 52.52 23.94 -13.01
N GLY A 966 52.83 22.66 -13.25
CA GLY A 966 52.87 21.58 -12.24
C GLY A 966 51.49 20.97 -11.92
N GLN A 967 50.46 21.22 -12.73
CA GLN A 967 49.07 20.84 -12.42
C GLN A 967 48.77 19.33 -12.42
N LEU A 968 49.71 18.48 -12.85
CA LEU A 968 49.61 17.02 -12.69
C LEU A 968 50.11 16.52 -11.31
N GLY A 969 50.75 17.36 -10.50
CA GLY A 969 51.02 17.07 -9.08
C GLY A 969 52.07 15.97 -8.82
N ASN A 970 52.79 15.53 -9.85
CA ASN A 970 53.76 14.43 -9.80
C ASN A 970 55.22 14.91 -9.60
N GLY A 971 55.42 16.16 -9.16
CA GLY A 971 56.73 16.80 -9.03
C GLY A 971 57.32 17.34 -10.35
N SER A 972 56.86 16.85 -11.51
CA SER A 972 57.30 17.28 -12.84
C SER A 972 56.49 18.46 -13.37
N THR A 973 56.99 19.10 -14.43
CA THR A 973 56.27 20.08 -15.27
C THR A 973 56.10 19.62 -16.72
N ALA A 974 56.52 18.38 -17.05
CA ALA A 974 56.32 17.79 -18.38
C ALA A 974 54.89 17.27 -18.55
N ASN A 975 54.27 17.56 -19.71
CA ASN A 975 52.96 17.03 -20.10
C ASN A 975 52.96 15.50 -20.17
N SER A 976 51.80 14.87 -20.04
CA SER A 976 51.66 13.40 -20.21
C SER A 976 50.40 13.05 -20.99
N SER A 977 50.54 12.25 -22.06
CA SER A 977 49.41 11.67 -22.81
C SER A 977 48.83 10.40 -22.18
N VAL A 978 49.38 9.97 -21.03
CA VAL A 978 48.87 8.86 -20.21
C VAL A 978 48.73 9.30 -18.74
N PRO A 979 47.85 8.66 -17.95
CA PRO A 979 47.71 8.90 -16.52
C PRO A 979 49.02 8.70 -15.74
N VAL A 980 49.38 9.69 -14.93
CA VAL A 980 50.46 9.64 -13.94
C VAL A 980 49.90 9.87 -12.54
N GLN A 981 50.43 9.16 -11.54
CA GLN A 981 49.97 9.30 -10.15
C GLN A 981 50.47 10.61 -9.53
N VAL A 982 49.60 11.29 -8.78
CA VAL A 982 49.94 12.47 -7.96
C VAL A 982 50.84 12.06 -6.80
N SER A 983 51.94 12.78 -6.59
CA SER A 983 52.95 12.42 -5.59
C SER A 983 52.47 12.64 -4.14
N GLY A 984 52.67 11.64 -3.29
CA GLY A 984 52.50 11.76 -1.83
C GLY A 984 51.06 11.88 -1.32
N LEU A 985 50.05 11.75 -2.19
CA LEU A 985 48.65 12.02 -1.85
C LEU A 985 47.79 10.75 -1.89
N THR A 986 47.18 10.41 -0.74
CA THR A 986 46.34 9.23 -0.54
C THR A 986 45.10 9.57 0.30
N GLY A 987 44.09 8.68 0.29
CA GLY A 987 42.85 8.89 1.03
C GLY A 987 42.01 10.06 0.49
N VAL A 988 42.10 10.34 -0.81
CA VAL A 988 41.27 11.34 -1.50
C VAL A 988 39.89 10.75 -1.82
N LYS A 989 38.83 11.57 -1.69
CA LYS A 989 37.44 11.19 -2.01
C LYS A 989 36.82 12.01 -3.15
N ALA A 990 37.40 13.17 -3.49
CA ALA A 990 36.97 14.00 -4.61
C ALA A 990 38.13 14.90 -5.11
N VAL A 991 38.05 15.33 -6.37
CA VAL A 991 38.97 16.25 -7.05
C VAL A 991 38.20 17.37 -7.75
N ALA A 992 38.86 18.51 -7.96
CA ALA A 992 38.37 19.60 -8.82
C ALA A 992 39.56 20.22 -9.57
N ALA A 993 39.30 20.89 -10.70
CA ALA A 993 40.35 21.49 -11.54
C ALA A 993 39.94 22.89 -12.00
N GLY A 994 40.87 23.84 -11.93
CA GLY A 994 40.78 25.14 -12.61
C GLY A 994 41.53 25.11 -13.95
N LEU A 995 41.93 26.26 -14.49
CA LEU A 995 42.62 26.29 -15.79
C LEU A 995 43.96 25.54 -15.76
N SER A 996 44.80 25.89 -14.78
CA SER A 996 46.18 25.37 -14.61
C SER A 996 46.50 25.04 -13.14
N PHE A 997 45.48 24.71 -12.35
CA PHE A 997 45.63 24.25 -10.97
C PHE A 997 44.59 23.18 -10.65
N SER A 998 44.84 22.42 -9.60
CA SER A 998 44.14 21.21 -9.22
C SER A 998 43.88 21.21 -7.71
N LEU A 999 42.73 20.66 -7.29
CA LEU A 999 42.32 20.49 -5.90
C LEU A 999 41.98 19.03 -5.63
N ALA A 1000 42.25 18.58 -4.41
CA ALA A 1000 41.80 17.29 -3.88
C ALA A 1000 41.21 17.46 -2.48
N LEU A 1001 40.13 16.76 -2.21
CA LEU A 1001 39.49 16.67 -0.90
C LEU A 1001 39.75 15.28 -0.31
N LYS A 1002 40.43 15.24 0.83
CA LYS A 1002 40.70 14.00 1.57
C LYS A 1002 39.53 13.59 2.44
N SER A 1003 39.46 12.29 2.78
CA SER A 1003 38.43 11.74 3.65
C SER A 1003 38.43 12.34 5.06
N ASP A 1004 39.59 12.79 5.54
CA ASP A 1004 39.76 13.56 6.79
C ASP A 1004 39.21 15.01 6.75
N GLY A 1005 38.67 15.46 5.62
CA GLY A 1005 38.09 16.81 5.47
C GLY A 1005 39.11 17.92 5.21
N THR A 1006 40.39 17.59 5.03
CA THR A 1006 41.41 18.54 4.56
C THR A 1006 41.38 18.69 3.03
N VAL A 1007 41.70 19.88 2.54
CA VAL A 1007 41.82 20.19 1.11
C VAL A 1007 43.30 20.39 0.77
N TRP A 1008 43.70 19.85 -0.37
CA TRP A 1008 45.06 19.95 -0.93
C TRP A 1008 44.99 20.52 -2.34
N ALA A 1009 46.01 21.27 -2.73
CA ALA A 1009 46.06 22.01 -3.99
C ALA A 1009 47.44 21.91 -4.65
N TRP A 1010 47.52 21.97 -5.98
CA TRP A 1010 48.78 22.08 -6.73
C TRP A 1010 48.58 22.73 -8.10
N GLY A 1011 49.67 23.10 -8.77
CA GLY A 1011 49.69 23.85 -10.02
C GLY A 1011 49.99 25.34 -9.84
N ALA A 1012 49.41 26.18 -10.70
CA ALA A 1012 49.57 27.63 -10.69
C ALA A 1012 48.97 28.29 -9.43
N ASN A 1013 49.61 29.36 -8.92
CA ASN A 1013 49.19 30.07 -7.70
C ASN A 1013 49.25 31.61 -7.78
N ALA A 1014 49.41 32.19 -8.97
CA ALA A 1014 49.67 33.64 -9.10
C ALA A 1014 48.58 34.57 -8.52
N SER A 1015 47.37 34.07 -8.29
CA SER A 1015 46.26 34.78 -7.63
C SER A 1015 45.96 34.26 -6.21
N GLY A 1016 46.76 33.34 -5.67
CA GLY A 1016 46.53 32.70 -4.37
C GLY A 1016 45.60 31.48 -4.42
N GLN A 1017 45.33 30.92 -5.61
CA GLN A 1017 44.36 29.83 -5.81
C GLN A 1017 44.73 28.48 -5.17
N LEU A 1018 45.97 28.30 -4.69
CA LEU A 1018 46.32 27.14 -3.85
C LEU A 1018 45.91 27.31 -2.38
N GLY A 1019 45.51 28.51 -1.95
CA GLY A 1019 44.91 28.77 -0.63
C GLY A 1019 45.82 28.50 0.57
N ASN A 1020 47.12 28.28 0.34
CA ASN A 1020 48.11 27.95 1.37
C ASN A 1020 48.73 29.19 2.06
N GLY A 1021 48.33 30.40 1.66
CA GLY A 1021 48.88 31.68 2.12
C GLY A 1021 49.91 32.31 1.18
N SER A 1022 50.51 31.55 0.25
CA SER A 1022 51.47 32.08 -0.74
C SER A 1022 50.82 32.34 -2.10
N THR A 1023 51.58 32.96 -3.01
CA THR A 1023 51.27 33.09 -4.44
C THR A 1023 52.22 32.31 -5.35
N THR A 1024 53.07 31.46 -4.77
CA THR A 1024 54.04 30.61 -5.49
C THR A 1024 53.39 29.30 -5.91
N GLY A 1025 53.55 28.90 -7.18
CA GLY A 1025 53.05 27.62 -7.69
C GLY A 1025 53.77 26.40 -7.08
N SER A 1026 53.19 25.22 -7.23
CA SER A 1026 53.76 23.96 -6.72
C SER A 1026 53.49 22.80 -7.68
N SER A 1027 54.52 22.02 -8.03
CA SER A 1027 54.37 20.78 -8.81
C SER A 1027 54.01 19.56 -7.96
N THR A 1028 53.85 19.73 -6.65
CA THR A 1028 53.36 18.72 -5.70
C THR A 1028 52.22 19.27 -4.83
N PRO A 1029 51.35 18.41 -4.27
CA PRO A 1029 50.27 18.83 -3.38
C PRO A 1029 50.74 19.60 -2.14
N VAL A 1030 50.13 20.76 -1.90
CA VAL A 1030 50.24 21.54 -0.66
C VAL A 1030 48.88 21.67 0.00
N GLN A 1031 48.82 21.66 1.34
CA GLN A 1031 47.56 21.77 2.07
C GLN A 1031 47.01 23.21 2.01
N VAL A 1032 45.69 23.35 1.86
CA VAL A 1032 44.99 24.63 1.95
C VAL A 1032 44.92 25.08 3.41
N SER A 1033 45.31 26.34 3.68
CA SER A 1033 45.47 26.85 5.04
C SER A 1033 44.13 27.16 5.72
N GLY A 1034 43.99 26.80 7.00
CA GLY A 1034 42.91 27.30 7.86
C GLY A 1034 41.50 26.75 7.56
N ILE A 1035 41.37 25.64 6.83
CA ILE A 1035 40.09 24.93 6.64
C ILE A 1035 40.16 23.46 7.05
N SER A 1036 39.10 23.03 7.73
CA SER A 1036 38.82 21.67 8.21
C SER A 1036 37.37 21.31 7.93
N ASP A 1037 37.01 20.04 8.13
CA ASP A 1037 35.62 19.55 8.06
C ASP A 1037 34.98 19.76 6.67
N THR A 1038 35.79 19.72 5.61
CA THR A 1038 35.31 19.97 4.24
C THR A 1038 34.48 18.79 3.72
N ALA A 1039 33.27 19.09 3.25
CA ALA A 1039 32.35 18.14 2.66
C ALA A 1039 32.43 18.13 1.13
N VAL A 1040 32.59 19.31 0.51
CA VAL A 1040 32.57 19.52 -0.95
C VAL A 1040 33.68 20.50 -1.33
N ILE A 1041 34.31 20.30 -2.49
CA ILE A 1041 35.22 21.27 -3.11
C ILE A 1041 34.73 21.63 -4.52
N GLY A 1042 35.08 22.82 -4.97
CA GLY A 1042 34.90 23.28 -6.34
C GLY A 1042 36.05 24.18 -6.75
N ALA A 1043 36.23 24.35 -8.06
CA ALA A 1043 37.19 25.29 -8.63
C ALA A 1043 36.50 26.05 -9.76
N GLY A 1044 36.82 27.34 -9.88
CA GLY A 1044 36.69 28.07 -11.15
C GLY A 1044 38.06 28.25 -11.79
N SER A 1045 38.18 29.11 -12.79
CA SER A 1045 39.44 29.22 -13.56
C SER A 1045 40.69 29.51 -12.72
N SER A 1046 40.57 30.39 -11.73
CA SER A 1046 41.67 30.86 -10.86
C SER A 1046 41.22 31.08 -9.40
N HIS A 1047 40.18 30.39 -8.95
CA HIS A 1047 39.67 30.47 -7.57
C HIS A 1047 39.17 29.11 -7.07
N GLY A 1048 39.44 28.80 -5.80
CA GLY A 1048 38.97 27.60 -5.12
C GLY A 1048 37.77 27.88 -4.22
N LEU A 1049 36.91 26.88 -4.06
CA LEU A 1049 35.69 26.91 -3.26
C LEU A 1049 35.61 25.65 -2.40
N ALA A 1050 35.06 25.75 -1.19
CA ALA A 1050 34.81 24.61 -0.31
C ALA A 1050 33.53 24.80 0.53
N VAL A 1051 32.68 23.76 0.58
CA VAL A 1051 31.55 23.68 1.53
C VAL A 1051 31.99 22.85 2.73
N ARG A 1052 31.84 23.40 3.93
CA ARG A 1052 32.13 22.69 5.19
C ARG A 1052 30.92 21.89 5.68
N ALA A 1053 31.14 20.94 6.58
CA ALA A 1053 30.11 20.05 7.10
C ALA A 1053 28.93 20.75 7.81
N ASP A 1054 29.12 22.01 8.22
CA ASP A 1054 28.07 22.89 8.78
C ASP A 1054 27.28 23.69 7.72
N GLY A 1055 27.52 23.44 6.42
CA GLY A 1055 26.85 24.13 5.32
C GLY A 1055 27.33 25.57 5.08
N THR A 1056 28.45 25.98 5.69
CA THR A 1056 29.12 27.26 5.38
C THR A 1056 30.09 27.11 4.20
N VAL A 1057 30.30 28.19 3.45
CA VAL A 1057 31.18 28.19 2.26
C VAL A 1057 32.42 29.05 2.48
N LYS A 1058 33.56 28.51 2.03
CA LYS A 1058 34.87 29.16 1.98
C LYS A 1058 35.32 29.33 0.52
N ALA A 1059 36.05 30.40 0.24
CA ALA A 1059 36.56 30.73 -1.09
C ALA A 1059 37.97 31.35 -1.01
N TRP A 1060 38.82 31.13 -2.02
CA TRP A 1060 40.16 31.73 -2.12
C TRP A 1060 40.64 31.83 -3.58
N GLY A 1061 41.71 32.58 -3.83
CA GLY A 1061 42.27 32.86 -5.15
C GLY A 1061 41.85 34.21 -5.72
N ALA A 1062 41.64 34.26 -7.04
CA ALA A 1062 41.24 35.47 -7.76
C ALA A 1062 39.85 35.96 -7.34
N ASN A 1063 39.66 37.28 -7.27
CA ASN A 1063 38.40 37.90 -6.83
C ASN A 1063 38.04 39.19 -7.61
N SER A 1064 38.71 39.52 -8.70
CA SER A 1064 38.50 40.79 -9.42
C SER A 1064 37.04 41.06 -9.82
N ASN A 1065 36.25 40.01 -10.07
CA ASN A 1065 34.83 40.10 -10.42
C ASN A 1065 33.89 39.79 -9.24
N GLY A 1066 34.42 39.62 -8.02
CA GLY A 1066 33.66 39.28 -6.82
C GLY A 1066 33.41 37.77 -6.62
N GLN A 1067 34.10 36.90 -7.35
CA GLN A 1067 33.86 35.45 -7.35
C GLN A 1067 34.12 34.72 -6.03
N LEU A 1068 34.75 35.37 -5.03
CA LEU A 1068 34.88 34.84 -3.67
C LEU A 1068 33.64 35.14 -2.80
N GLY A 1069 32.72 36.00 -3.24
CA GLY A 1069 31.43 36.24 -2.61
C GLY A 1069 31.48 36.86 -1.21
N ASN A 1070 32.63 37.41 -0.82
CA ASN A 1070 32.93 37.91 0.53
C ASN A 1070 32.61 39.41 0.73
N GLY A 1071 31.97 40.06 -0.24
CA GLY A 1071 31.72 41.51 -0.23
C GLY A 1071 32.91 42.37 -0.65
N SER A 1072 33.99 41.77 -1.20
CA SER A 1072 35.11 42.50 -1.77
C SER A 1072 35.49 41.97 -3.17
N ASN A 1073 36.33 42.73 -3.87
CA ASN A 1073 36.90 42.33 -5.17
C ASN A 1073 38.43 42.06 -5.08
N THR A 1074 38.94 41.86 -3.86
CA THR A 1074 40.37 41.66 -3.59
C THR A 1074 40.70 40.17 -3.52
N ASN A 1075 41.73 39.73 -4.25
CA ASN A 1075 42.23 38.35 -4.22
C ASN A 1075 42.62 37.93 -2.79
N SER A 1076 42.55 36.63 -2.48
CA SER A 1076 42.97 36.10 -1.18
C SER A 1076 43.78 34.82 -1.33
N SER A 1077 45.01 34.78 -0.82
CA SER A 1077 45.83 33.56 -0.74
C SER A 1077 45.42 32.60 0.38
N THR A 1078 44.41 32.95 1.18
CA THR A 1078 43.81 32.08 2.21
C THR A 1078 42.28 32.04 2.11
N PRO A 1079 41.60 31.00 2.63
CA PRO A 1079 40.15 30.86 2.57
C PRO A 1079 39.36 31.89 3.39
N VAL A 1080 38.69 32.81 2.69
CA VAL A 1080 37.70 33.75 3.25
C VAL A 1080 36.31 33.10 3.30
N SER A 1081 35.44 33.59 4.19
CA SER A 1081 34.03 33.17 4.22
C SER A 1081 33.23 33.88 3.11
N VAL A 1082 32.33 33.14 2.45
CA VAL A 1082 31.31 33.75 1.58
C VAL A 1082 30.29 34.49 2.46
N SER A 1083 29.92 35.71 2.07
CA SER A 1083 29.07 36.59 2.87
C SER A 1083 27.60 36.12 2.85
N GLY A 1084 26.96 36.07 4.01
CA GLY A 1084 25.54 35.74 4.15
C GLY A 1084 25.11 34.32 3.73
N LEU A 1085 26.06 33.41 3.45
CA LEU A 1085 25.77 32.08 2.89
C LEU A 1085 25.96 30.95 3.91
N SER A 1086 24.86 30.29 4.24
CA SER A 1086 24.80 29.09 5.08
C SER A 1086 23.71 28.14 4.57
N GLY A 1087 23.64 26.92 5.11
CA GLY A 1087 22.68 25.91 4.67
C GLY A 1087 22.97 25.35 3.26
N VAL A 1088 24.19 25.56 2.74
CA VAL A 1088 24.63 24.97 1.48
C VAL A 1088 24.72 23.46 1.64
N SER A 1089 24.22 22.73 0.64
CA SER A 1089 24.16 21.27 0.69
C SER A 1089 25.59 20.68 0.75
N THR A 1090 25.80 19.70 1.62
CA THR A 1090 27.06 18.95 1.75
C THR A 1090 27.22 17.85 0.68
N TRP A 1091 26.38 17.89 -0.36
CA TRP A 1091 26.42 17.02 -1.53
C TRP A 1091 27.51 17.42 -2.53
N ALA A 1092 28.24 16.46 -3.10
CA ALA A 1092 29.37 16.75 -4.00
C ALA A 1092 28.98 17.57 -5.27
N GLY A 1093 27.73 17.49 -5.73
CA GLY A 1093 27.20 18.30 -6.84
C GLY A 1093 26.57 19.64 -6.42
N SER A 1094 26.84 20.15 -5.21
CA SER A 1094 26.22 21.37 -4.69
C SER A 1094 26.97 22.67 -5.01
N LEU A 1095 28.20 22.59 -5.54
CA LEU A 1095 29.11 23.72 -5.64
C LEU A 1095 29.89 23.66 -6.96
N ALA A 1096 29.80 24.72 -7.76
CA ALA A 1096 30.52 24.83 -9.03
C ALA A 1096 31.16 26.22 -9.19
N GLY A 1097 32.33 26.27 -9.81
CA GLY A 1097 33.00 27.51 -10.21
C GLY A 1097 33.10 27.60 -11.73
N GLY A 1098 32.66 28.72 -12.30
CA GLY A 1098 32.85 29.02 -13.72
C GLY A 1098 34.15 29.80 -13.97
N PHE A 1099 34.23 30.53 -15.08
CA PHE A 1099 35.45 31.30 -15.39
C PHE A 1099 35.79 32.34 -14.32
N ALA A 1100 34.79 33.13 -13.92
CA ALA A 1100 34.91 34.09 -12.82
C ALA A 1100 33.58 34.29 -12.09
N HIS A 1101 32.77 33.24 -12.01
CA HIS A 1101 31.57 33.17 -11.18
C HIS A 1101 31.53 31.87 -10.40
N SER A 1102 30.61 31.78 -9.45
CA SER A 1102 30.46 30.69 -8.50
C SER A 1102 28.97 30.42 -8.30
N VAL A 1103 28.57 29.15 -8.20
CA VAL A 1103 27.18 28.71 -8.04
C VAL A 1103 27.10 27.69 -6.90
N ALA A 1104 26.11 27.85 -6.02
CA ALA A 1104 25.90 26.98 -4.86
C ALA A 1104 24.42 26.59 -4.69
N LEU A 1105 24.18 25.32 -4.36
CA LEU A 1105 22.89 24.71 -4.07
C LEU A 1105 22.68 24.57 -2.56
N LEU A 1106 21.61 25.17 -2.04
CA LEU A 1106 21.20 25.03 -0.65
C LEU A 1106 20.45 23.71 -0.43
N ALA A 1107 20.46 23.22 0.80
CA ALA A 1107 19.78 21.99 1.20
C ALA A 1107 18.24 22.07 1.08
N ASP A 1108 17.67 23.26 0.85
CA ASP A 1108 16.26 23.49 0.55
C ASP A 1108 15.93 23.37 -0.96
N GLY A 1109 16.92 23.17 -1.82
CA GLY A 1109 16.77 23.12 -3.28
C GLY A 1109 16.81 24.49 -3.98
N THR A 1110 17.13 25.57 -3.26
CA THR A 1110 17.34 26.91 -3.84
C THR A 1110 18.79 27.10 -4.29
N VAL A 1111 19.01 27.89 -5.34
CA VAL A 1111 20.35 28.16 -5.88
C VAL A 1111 20.77 29.61 -5.60
N ARG A 1112 22.04 29.80 -5.24
CA ARG A 1112 22.71 31.09 -5.16
C ARG A 1112 23.86 31.15 -6.17
N ALA A 1113 24.14 32.33 -6.70
CA ALA A 1113 25.29 32.58 -7.57
C ALA A 1113 25.97 33.91 -7.23
N TRP A 1114 27.27 34.06 -7.52
CA TRP A 1114 28.02 35.31 -7.37
C TRP A 1114 29.24 35.37 -8.30
N GLY A 1115 29.84 36.55 -8.42
CA GLY A 1115 30.95 36.86 -9.32
C GLY A 1115 30.50 37.59 -10.59
N LEU A 1116 31.17 37.28 -11.70
CA LEU A 1116 30.97 37.89 -13.02
C LEU A 1116 29.60 37.54 -13.62
N ASN A 1117 28.91 38.53 -14.21
CA ASN A 1117 27.55 38.35 -14.73
C ASN A 1117 27.31 38.94 -16.15
N ASN A 1118 28.36 39.29 -16.90
CA ASN A 1118 28.21 40.04 -18.15
C ASN A 1118 27.27 39.42 -19.21
N TYR A 1119 27.04 38.10 -19.17
CA TYR A 1119 26.11 37.40 -20.05
C TYR A 1119 24.84 36.88 -19.33
N GLY A 1120 24.65 37.24 -18.06
CA GLY A 1120 23.53 36.79 -17.25
C GLY A 1120 23.76 35.48 -16.50
N GLN A 1121 25.01 35.00 -16.40
CA GLN A 1121 25.35 33.69 -15.80
C GLN A 1121 25.07 33.54 -14.29
N LEU A 1122 24.67 34.61 -13.60
CA LEU A 1122 24.13 34.54 -12.22
C LEU A 1122 22.61 34.26 -12.18
N GLY A 1123 21.90 34.36 -13.31
CA GLY A 1123 20.52 33.88 -13.46
C GLY A 1123 19.47 34.64 -12.64
N ASN A 1124 19.80 35.83 -12.15
CA ASN A 1124 18.96 36.68 -11.31
C ASN A 1124 18.12 37.69 -12.12
N GLY A 1125 18.09 37.59 -13.46
CA GLY A 1125 17.43 38.53 -14.36
C GLY A 1125 18.27 39.76 -14.75
N SER A 1126 19.48 39.94 -14.22
CA SER A 1126 20.39 41.03 -14.58
C SER A 1126 21.68 40.52 -15.21
N THR A 1127 22.46 41.45 -15.79
CA THR A 1127 23.84 41.23 -16.26
C THR A 1127 24.90 41.90 -15.34
N THR A 1128 24.49 42.38 -14.17
CA THR A 1128 25.37 43.07 -13.21
C THR A 1128 26.10 42.07 -12.32
N SER A 1129 27.42 42.12 -12.30
CA SER A 1129 28.29 41.28 -11.45
C SER A 1129 28.05 41.58 -9.96
N SER A 1130 28.18 40.56 -9.11
CA SER A 1130 27.91 40.69 -7.66
C SER A 1130 29.03 40.06 -6.83
N ASN A 1131 29.62 40.81 -5.89
CA ASN A 1131 30.62 40.31 -4.94
C ASN A 1131 30.01 39.67 -3.68
N ILE A 1132 28.69 39.46 -3.66
CA ILE A 1132 27.93 38.69 -2.67
C ILE A 1132 26.93 37.73 -3.36
N PRO A 1133 26.52 36.63 -2.71
CA PRO A 1133 25.51 35.71 -3.23
C PRO A 1133 24.15 36.37 -3.55
N VAL A 1134 23.71 36.22 -4.80
CA VAL A 1134 22.35 36.53 -5.26
C VAL A 1134 21.55 35.25 -5.52
N THR A 1135 20.22 35.32 -5.42
CA THR A 1135 19.33 34.18 -5.72
C THR A 1135 19.13 34.03 -7.22
N VAL A 1136 19.18 32.79 -7.72
CA VAL A 1136 18.82 32.47 -9.11
C VAL A 1136 17.30 32.41 -9.25
N SER A 1137 16.75 33.14 -10.23
CA SER A 1137 15.30 33.30 -10.40
C SER A 1137 14.65 32.08 -11.05
N GLY A 1138 13.44 31.70 -10.62
CA GLY A 1138 12.64 30.68 -11.32
C GLY A 1138 13.16 29.24 -11.25
N LEU A 1139 13.94 28.91 -10.21
CA LEU A 1139 14.38 27.54 -9.88
C LEU A 1139 13.72 27.06 -8.59
N THR A 1140 13.27 25.79 -8.61
CA THR A 1140 12.76 25.06 -7.45
C THR A 1140 13.23 23.61 -7.53
N GLY A 1141 13.45 22.96 -6.38
CA GLY A 1141 13.78 21.53 -6.32
C GLY A 1141 15.09 21.12 -7.02
N VAL A 1142 16.11 21.99 -7.06
CA VAL A 1142 17.37 21.67 -7.74
C VAL A 1142 18.12 20.55 -7.01
N ALA A 1143 18.69 19.60 -7.75
CA ALA A 1143 19.41 18.44 -7.25
C ALA A 1143 20.94 18.51 -7.46
N THR A 1144 21.38 19.21 -8.51
CA THR A 1144 22.80 19.40 -8.84
C THR A 1144 22.99 20.66 -9.70
N VAL A 1145 24.15 21.30 -9.60
CA VAL A 1145 24.52 22.52 -10.35
C VAL A 1145 25.86 22.36 -11.07
N GLY A 1146 26.01 23.05 -12.19
CA GLY A 1146 27.26 23.19 -12.93
C GLY A 1146 27.46 24.65 -13.36
N ALA A 1147 28.72 25.06 -13.51
CA ALA A 1147 29.10 26.40 -13.95
C ALA A 1147 30.19 26.25 -15.02
N GLY A 1148 29.89 26.70 -16.23
CA GLY A 1148 30.83 26.68 -17.35
C GLY A 1148 31.66 27.95 -17.42
N GLY A 1149 32.28 28.22 -18.57
CA GLY A 1149 33.05 29.45 -18.76
C GLY A 1149 32.19 30.69 -18.54
N TRP A 1150 31.06 30.79 -19.24
CA TRP A 1150 30.22 32.00 -19.29
C TRP A 1150 28.73 31.71 -19.14
N HIS A 1151 28.40 30.48 -18.71
CA HIS A 1151 27.05 29.99 -18.49
C HIS A 1151 26.99 29.11 -17.23
N SER A 1152 25.78 28.74 -16.84
CA SER A 1152 25.47 27.95 -15.66
C SER A 1152 24.32 26.99 -16.00
N VAL A 1153 24.28 25.84 -15.33
CA VAL A 1153 23.28 24.78 -15.54
C VAL A 1153 22.82 24.21 -14.19
N ALA A 1154 21.57 23.80 -14.10
CA ALA A 1154 21.00 23.09 -12.97
C ALA A 1154 20.06 21.99 -13.46
N SER A 1155 20.07 20.83 -12.80
CA SER A 1155 19.03 19.80 -12.98
C SER A 1155 18.23 19.62 -11.68
N GLY A 1156 16.91 19.47 -11.80
CA GLY A 1156 15.97 19.39 -10.69
C GLY A 1156 15.37 18.02 -10.44
N THR A 1157 14.79 17.83 -9.26
CA THR A 1157 14.00 16.65 -8.88
C THR A 1157 12.60 16.60 -9.54
N SER A 1158 12.29 17.57 -10.41
CA SER A 1158 11.23 17.47 -11.42
C SER A 1158 11.69 16.82 -12.72
N GLY A 1159 12.99 16.61 -12.89
CA GLY A 1159 13.63 16.14 -14.11
C GLY A 1159 13.91 17.21 -15.17
N VAL A 1160 13.34 18.41 -15.02
CA VAL A 1160 13.60 19.53 -15.93
C VAL A 1160 15.01 20.08 -15.67
N SER A 1161 15.89 19.98 -16.66
CA SER A 1161 17.17 20.71 -16.68
C SER A 1161 16.99 22.13 -17.21
N LYS A 1162 17.72 23.07 -16.62
CA LYS A 1162 17.71 24.48 -17.03
C LYS A 1162 19.12 25.06 -17.10
N ALA A 1163 19.35 25.98 -18.02
CA ALA A 1163 20.61 26.68 -18.20
C ALA A 1163 20.41 28.20 -18.35
N TRP A 1164 21.44 28.99 -18.06
CA TRP A 1164 21.44 30.45 -18.22
C TRP A 1164 22.86 31.01 -18.41
N GLY A 1165 22.97 32.25 -18.89
CA GLY A 1165 24.21 32.91 -19.28
C GLY A 1165 24.41 32.95 -20.80
N MET A 1166 25.68 32.89 -21.23
CA MET A 1166 26.09 32.97 -22.64
C MET A 1166 25.60 31.76 -23.46
N ASN A 1167 25.06 31.99 -24.66
CA ASN A 1167 24.55 30.94 -25.54
C ASN A 1167 25.08 30.99 -27.00
N THR A 1168 26.13 31.75 -27.29
CA THR A 1168 26.58 32.03 -28.68
C THR A 1168 27.05 30.80 -29.47
N SER A 1169 27.16 29.63 -28.83
CA SER A 1169 27.47 28.35 -29.46
C SER A 1169 26.41 27.27 -29.20
N GLY A 1170 25.25 27.64 -28.63
CA GLY A 1170 24.17 26.71 -28.27
C GLY A 1170 24.31 26.06 -26.90
N GLN A 1171 25.24 26.53 -26.05
CA GLN A 1171 25.60 25.86 -24.79
C GLN A 1171 24.52 25.88 -23.69
N LEU A 1172 23.43 26.64 -23.87
CA LEU A 1172 22.25 26.52 -22.99
C LEU A 1172 21.37 25.33 -23.36
N GLY A 1173 21.43 24.84 -24.60
CA GLY A 1173 20.70 23.63 -25.03
C GLY A 1173 19.20 23.83 -25.20
N ASP A 1174 18.76 25.08 -25.40
CA ASP A 1174 17.36 25.52 -25.49
C ASP A 1174 16.83 25.57 -26.94
N GLY A 1175 17.57 25.00 -27.89
CA GLY A 1175 17.34 25.14 -29.33
C GLY A 1175 17.87 26.46 -29.93
N SER A 1176 18.22 27.46 -29.10
CA SER A 1176 18.63 28.80 -29.54
C SER A 1176 20.14 29.02 -29.46
N THR A 1177 20.59 30.21 -29.91
CA THR A 1177 21.94 30.73 -29.65
C THR A 1177 21.91 32.06 -28.89
N THR A 1178 20.78 32.36 -28.25
CA THR A 1178 20.51 33.63 -27.55
C THR A 1178 20.85 33.50 -26.07
N SER A 1179 21.73 34.36 -25.56
CA SER A 1179 22.11 34.41 -24.14
C SER A 1179 20.94 34.85 -23.26
N SER A 1180 20.81 34.28 -22.05
CA SER A 1180 19.70 34.57 -21.13
C SER A 1180 20.18 34.91 -19.72
N SER A 1181 19.62 35.98 -19.12
CA SER A 1181 19.83 36.32 -17.70
C SER A 1181 18.91 35.58 -16.73
N THR A 1182 18.05 34.67 -17.23
CA THR A 1182 17.19 33.80 -16.43
C THR A 1182 17.26 32.34 -16.92
N PRO A 1183 16.99 31.34 -16.06
CA PRO A 1183 17.02 29.92 -16.43
C PRO A 1183 15.98 29.53 -17.50
N VAL A 1184 16.47 29.25 -18.71
CA VAL A 1184 15.71 28.62 -19.81
C VAL A 1184 15.78 27.10 -19.69
N VAL A 1185 14.83 26.39 -20.32
CA VAL A 1185 14.75 24.92 -20.29
C VAL A 1185 15.65 24.32 -21.37
N VAL A 1186 16.38 23.25 -21.03
CA VAL A 1186 17.13 22.42 -22.00
C VAL A 1186 16.12 21.55 -22.75
N SER A 1187 16.15 21.53 -24.09
CA SER A 1187 15.08 20.97 -24.93
C SER A 1187 15.24 19.48 -25.27
N ASP A 1188 14.10 18.88 -25.64
CA ASP A 1188 13.88 17.62 -26.37
C ASP A 1188 14.42 16.29 -25.81
N TRP A 1189 15.23 16.28 -24.75
CA TRP A 1189 15.84 15.04 -24.21
C TRP A 1189 15.62 14.87 -22.71
N GLY A 1190 15.50 13.60 -22.30
CA GLY A 1190 14.95 13.21 -21.00
C GLY A 1190 15.79 13.62 -19.78
N PRO A 1191 15.21 13.55 -18.57
CA PRO A 1191 15.80 14.09 -17.35
C PRO A 1191 17.24 13.66 -17.01
N LEU A 1192 18.09 14.66 -16.83
CA LEU A 1192 19.50 14.47 -16.53
C LEU A 1192 19.71 14.32 -15.01
N ALA A 1193 20.19 13.17 -14.57
CA ALA A 1193 20.58 12.90 -13.18
C ALA A 1193 21.85 13.67 -12.78
N GLY A 1194 22.80 13.83 -13.70
CA GLY A 1194 24.01 14.64 -13.55
C GLY A 1194 24.15 15.66 -14.69
N VAL A 1195 24.71 16.83 -14.40
CA VAL A 1195 25.10 17.85 -15.40
C VAL A 1195 26.47 18.43 -15.07
N ALA A 1196 27.27 18.69 -16.11
CA ALA A 1196 28.57 19.35 -16.02
C ALA A 1196 28.73 20.33 -17.18
N ALA A 1197 29.23 21.54 -16.91
CA ALA A 1197 29.40 22.61 -17.89
C ALA A 1197 30.88 22.95 -18.04
N GLY A 1198 31.35 23.03 -19.28
CA GLY A 1198 32.72 23.35 -19.64
C GLY A 1198 32.89 24.78 -20.15
N GLY A 1199 33.96 25.04 -20.91
CA GLY A 1199 34.28 26.38 -21.42
C GLY A 1199 33.13 27.04 -22.21
N SER A 1200 32.65 26.36 -23.26
CA SER A 1200 31.51 26.76 -24.09
C SER A 1200 30.66 25.56 -24.54
N SER A 1201 30.66 24.48 -23.75
CA SER A 1201 29.85 23.27 -23.97
C SER A 1201 29.28 22.77 -22.64
N THR A 1202 28.29 21.89 -22.70
CA THR A 1202 27.63 21.28 -21.55
C THR A 1202 27.40 19.81 -21.83
N THR A 1203 27.44 18.97 -20.79
CA THR A 1203 27.07 17.55 -20.85
C THR A 1203 26.14 17.20 -19.70
N GLY A 1204 25.38 16.12 -19.85
CA GLY A 1204 24.69 15.48 -18.73
C GLY A 1204 24.49 13.99 -18.93
N THR A 1205 24.22 13.30 -17.83
CA THR A 1205 23.90 11.87 -17.77
C THR A 1205 22.43 11.67 -17.42
N THR A 1206 21.73 10.79 -18.12
CA THR A 1206 20.49 10.19 -17.59
C THR A 1206 20.83 9.25 -16.43
N PRO A 1207 19.87 8.87 -15.57
CA PRO A 1207 20.10 7.81 -14.58
C PRO A 1207 20.43 6.44 -15.21
N ALA A 1208 20.00 6.19 -16.46
CA ALA A 1208 20.37 4.98 -17.19
C ALA A 1208 21.88 4.91 -17.54
N GLY A 1209 22.59 6.05 -17.49
CA GLY A 1209 24.02 6.17 -17.80
C GLY A 1209 24.31 6.91 -19.09
N THR A 1210 23.31 6.97 -19.99
CA THR A 1210 23.34 7.64 -21.30
C THR A 1210 23.88 9.07 -21.19
N VAL A 1211 24.92 9.39 -21.97
CA VAL A 1211 25.54 10.72 -21.97
C VAL A 1211 25.04 11.56 -23.15
N PHE A 1212 24.65 12.80 -22.85
CA PHE A 1212 24.29 13.82 -23.83
C PHE A 1212 25.22 15.03 -23.73
N ALA A 1213 25.44 15.73 -24.85
CA ALA A 1213 26.28 16.92 -24.94
C ALA A 1213 25.68 18.00 -25.85
N TRP A 1214 25.97 19.28 -25.59
CA TRP A 1214 25.58 20.41 -26.44
C TRP A 1214 26.52 21.63 -26.32
N GLY A 1215 26.38 22.59 -27.23
CA GLY A 1215 27.21 23.79 -27.32
C GLY A 1215 28.29 23.73 -28.41
N LEU A 1216 29.46 24.32 -28.12
CA LEU A 1216 30.63 24.36 -29.00
C LEU A 1216 31.20 22.95 -29.23
N ASN A 1217 31.50 22.60 -30.49
CA ASN A 1217 32.02 21.27 -30.88
C ASN A 1217 33.29 21.33 -31.75
N SER A 1218 33.95 22.49 -31.86
CA SER A 1218 35.05 22.73 -32.83
C SER A 1218 36.28 21.81 -32.70
N SER A 1219 36.42 21.07 -31.60
CA SER A 1219 37.47 20.07 -31.36
C SER A 1219 36.91 18.64 -31.15
N GLY A 1220 35.62 18.41 -31.41
CA GLY A 1220 34.93 17.13 -31.16
C GLY A 1220 34.39 16.95 -29.74
N GLN A 1221 34.36 18.02 -28.92
CA GLN A 1221 34.04 17.93 -27.49
C GLN A 1221 32.58 17.62 -27.14
N LEU A 1222 31.68 17.52 -28.13
CA LEU A 1222 30.36 16.94 -27.91
C LEU A 1222 30.35 15.43 -28.11
N GLY A 1223 31.35 14.84 -28.76
CA GLY A 1223 31.46 13.39 -28.92
C GLY A 1223 30.41 12.78 -29.87
N ASP A 1224 29.74 13.58 -30.67
CA ASP A 1224 28.65 13.17 -31.58
C ASP A 1224 29.15 12.64 -32.94
N GLY A 1225 30.44 12.30 -33.04
CA GLY A 1225 31.14 11.95 -34.28
C GLY A 1225 31.51 13.15 -35.16
N THR A 1226 31.01 14.36 -34.86
CA THR A 1226 31.20 15.55 -35.68
C THR A 1226 32.04 16.64 -35.00
N THR A 1227 32.25 17.77 -35.70
CA THR A 1227 32.79 19.01 -35.13
C THR A 1227 31.78 20.17 -35.18
N THR A 1228 30.49 19.85 -35.39
CA THR A 1228 29.40 20.83 -35.59
C THR A 1228 28.77 21.22 -34.25
N ASN A 1229 28.66 22.52 -33.97
CA ASN A 1229 28.00 23.04 -32.76
C ASN A 1229 26.52 22.61 -32.71
N ARG A 1230 25.98 22.42 -31.51
CA ARG A 1230 24.58 22.01 -31.30
C ARG A 1230 23.89 22.93 -30.29
N SER A 1231 22.74 23.49 -30.66
CA SER A 1231 21.86 24.24 -29.75
C SER A 1231 20.85 23.36 -29.00
N THR A 1232 20.83 22.07 -29.30
CA THR A 1232 20.07 21.04 -28.57
C THR A 1232 21.01 19.93 -28.11
N PRO A 1233 20.66 19.15 -27.08
CA PRO A 1233 21.41 17.95 -26.70
C PRO A 1233 21.52 16.93 -27.86
N VAL A 1234 22.70 16.33 -27.99
CA VAL A 1234 22.98 15.18 -28.86
C VAL A 1234 23.65 14.06 -28.06
N PHE A 1235 23.50 12.82 -28.51
CA PHE A 1235 24.11 11.64 -27.89
C PHE A 1235 25.64 11.63 -28.09
N VAL A 1236 26.37 11.11 -27.08
CA VAL A 1236 27.82 10.90 -27.16
C VAL A 1236 28.11 9.50 -27.70
N ASN A 1237 28.69 9.41 -28.90
CA ASN A 1237 29.02 8.15 -29.55
C ASN A 1237 30.05 7.35 -28.76
N ASP A 1238 29.96 6.02 -28.89
CA ASP A 1238 30.87 5.04 -28.30
C ASP A 1238 30.90 5.08 -26.75
N LEU A 1239 29.80 5.49 -26.13
CA LEU A 1239 29.48 5.29 -24.71
C LEU A 1239 28.13 4.56 -24.57
N PRO A 1240 27.99 3.62 -23.62
CA PRO A 1240 26.71 2.96 -23.32
C PRO A 1240 25.78 3.84 -22.44
#